data_AF-A0A7X8XEX9-F1
#
_entry.id   AF-A0A7X8XEX9-F1
#
_cell.length_a   1.000
_cell.length_b   1.000
_cell.length_c   1.000
_cell.angle_alpha   90.00
_cell.angle_beta   90.00
_cell.angle_gamma   90.00
#
_symmetry.space_group_name_H-M   'P 1'
#
loop_
_entity.id
_entity.type
_entity.pdbx_description
1 polymer ?
#
loop_
_entity_poly.entity_id
_entity_poly.type
_entity_poly.pdbx_seq_one_letter_code
_entity_poly.pdbx_strand_id
1 'polypeptide(L)'
;MAKNDRILAIDIGATSIKLCEFEYDAAGTMSLSVFAYREYEEELSEDTRMGVVAGLLRQMLAESGSRARRTLLSMSGQSVLLRFGKIPYGNYDRKQIKQLAEFEARRNIPFAIDEVIWDYQLIAGDDPEAVDIMSVVIKDSIVEQFTSAVSSVGLEPILVDVAPVCCYNTARANNLGQDECVAVLNVGGRSTNLIFIEGERFFARTIPIAGYSITQQIAKEFGIGFPEAEELKRHHGFVSLGGAYAEPGSETAASVSKIIRNVMARLHGEISRSISIYKAQQKGTAPAKMYLTGGSSILTYCDLFFSEKLGIPVEYFNPFPVVNILPEVDRQRLGEVAHMFSETIGLGLRFAVACPIEVSLLPKNIRHQQLLTAKKPYFVAAMVSVLVLLATIWVGLSTRADATEYCAKQLETLRGKYEPNLNKIEQMNSNAQQMDAQCRKLTDLLMQRTVWPMLLNELYRLKPDDLWLTSIKPILGEVVPYEPTSVGPATVSGSPEEGLFSSGDPGMMFGGGDMGMGGGASGVAGQMVKIGGLDIEGMYVVPNRGAAGFTEMPEQVFPFSVPHPEAPPAEQSGQAAQQLGASSPEILFLERLRASRLFSSDVKMTALKLFKQNPDFKNVGNFTMQVKLEFQLEFMQYGSR
;
A
#
# COMPACT_ATOMS: atom_id res chain seq x y z
N MET A 1 -22.32 29.65 24.00
CA MET A 1 -23.48 29.17 23.22
C MET A 1 -22.97 28.52 21.95
N ALA A 2 -23.71 27.55 21.38
CA ALA A 2 -23.46 27.13 20.00
C ALA A 2 -23.70 28.32 19.06
N LYS A 3 -23.02 28.35 17.91
CA LYS A 3 -23.25 29.38 16.88
C LYS A 3 -24.40 28.91 16.01
N ASN A 4 -25.51 29.66 15.99
CA ASN A 4 -26.62 29.41 15.06
C ASN A 4 -26.11 29.32 13.63
N ASP A 5 -26.60 28.33 12.88
CA ASP A 5 -26.23 28.17 11.48
C ASP A 5 -26.92 29.29 10.67
N ARG A 6 -26.18 29.93 9.76
CA ARG A 6 -26.65 31.08 8.97
C ARG A 6 -26.62 30.75 7.50
N ILE A 7 -27.80 30.71 6.87
CA ILE A 7 -27.99 30.27 5.49
C ILE A 7 -28.69 31.36 4.69
N LEU A 8 -28.19 31.59 3.47
CA LEU A 8 -28.73 32.57 2.55
C LEU A 8 -29.68 31.89 1.55
N ALA A 9 -30.94 32.28 1.53
CA ALA A 9 -31.88 31.88 0.48
C ALA A 9 -31.95 32.98 -0.59
N ILE A 10 -31.76 32.64 -1.86
CA ILE A 10 -31.82 33.58 -2.98
C ILE A 10 -32.77 33.05 -4.07
N ASP A 11 -33.76 33.86 -4.44
CA ASP A 11 -34.50 33.69 -5.69
C ASP A 11 -33.92 34.65 -6.74
N ILE A 12 -33.42 34.09 -7.84
CA ILE A 12 -32.86 34.84 -8.98
C ILE A 12 -33.94 34.90 -10.06
N GLY A 13 -34.95 35.71 -9.79
CA GLY A 13 -36.11 35.92 -10.65
C GLY A 13 -35.77 36.59 -11.98
N ALA A 14 -36.77 36.65 -12.86
CA ALA A 14 -36.63 37.18 -14.22
C ALA A 14 -36.73 38.72 -14.32
N THR A 15 -37.10 39.41 -13.23
CA THR A 15 -37.20 40.88 -13.13
C THR A 15 -36.59 41.44 -11.84
N SER A 16 -36.20 40.58 -10.90
CA SER A 16 -35.73 40.96 -9.57
C SER A 16 -34.97 39.83 -8.90
N ILE A 17 -34.05 40.19 -8.01
CA ILE A 17 -33.38 39.28 -7.06
C ILE A 17 -34.00 39.48 -5.68
N LYS A 18 -34.28 38.37 -4.99
CA LYS A 18 -34.74 38.34 -3.60
C LYS A 18 -33.74 37.56 -2.76
N LEU A 19 -33.48 38.02 -1.55
CA LEU A 19 -32.50 37.45 -0.63
C LEU A 19 -33.09 37.44 0.78
N CYS A 20 -32.93 36.33 1.50
CA CYS A 20 -33.19 36.21 2.93
C CYS A 20 -32.01 35.53 3.63
N GLU A 21 -31.51 36.09 4.74
CA GLU A 21 -30.64 35.35 5.67
C GLU A 21 -31.51 34.76 6.80
N PHE A 22 -31.47 33.44 6.91
CA PHE A 22 -32.12 32.69 7.98
C PHE A 22 -31.10 32.19 9.00
N GLU A 23 -31.47 32.33 10.28
CA GLU A 23 -30.77 31.74 11.42
C GLU A 23 -31.55 30.54 11.93
N TYR A 24 -30.85 29.45 12.22
CA TYR A 24 -31.43 28.24 12.78
C TYR A 24 -30.85 27.99 14.17
N ASP A 25 -31.73 27.77 15.15
CA ASP A 25 -31.34 27.33 16.49
C ASP A 25 -31.06 25.82 16.54
N ALA A 26 -30.74 25.31 17.74
CA ALA A 26 -30.46 23.89 17.94
C ALA A 26 -31.70 22.97 17.88
N ALA A 27 -32.92 23.53 17.76
CA ALA A 27 -34.17 22.79 17.54
C ALA A 27 -34.62 22.83 16.06
N GLY A 28 -33.95 23.61 15.21
CA GLY A 28 -34.30 23.81 13.81
C GLY A 28 -35.26 24.98 13.55
N THR A 29 -35.56 25.81 14.57
CA THR A 29 -36.48 26.95 14.42
C THR A 29 -35.91 27.99 13.45
N MET A 30 -36.60 28.23 12.34
CA MET A 30 -36.16 29.19 11.33
C MET A 30 -36.53 30.62 11.71
N SER A 31 -35.52 31.47 11.88
CA SER A 31 -35.68 32.91 12.15
C SER A 31 -35.14 33.75 11.00
N LEU A 32 -35.89 34.76 10.54
CA LEU A 32 -35.45 35.72 9.53
C LEU A 32 -34.63 36.83 10.19
N SER A 33 -33.38 37.01 9.77
CA SER A 33 -32.47 38.05 10.28
C SER A 33 -32.23 39.19 9.30
N VAL A 34 -32.29 38.91 8.00
CA VAL A 34 -32.04 39.88 6.91
C VAL A 34 -32.97 39.55 5.75
N PHE A 35 -33.53 40.57 5.09
CA PHE A 35 -34.13 40.44 3.77
C PHE A 35 -33.61 41.54 2.85
N ALA A 36 -33.56 41.27 1.54
CA ALA A 36 -33.30 42.28 0.53
C ALA A 36 -34.08 41.96 -0.76
N TYR A 37 -34.50 43.02 -1.44
CA TYR A 37 -35.18 43.00 -2.73
C TYR A 37 -34.53 44.05 -3.64
N ARG A 38 -34.26 43.68 -4.89
CA ARG A 38 -33.90 44.65 -5.93
C ARG A 38 -34.35 44.18 -7.31
N GLU A 39 -34.86 45.11 -8.09
CA GLU A 39 -35.26 44.91 -9.48
C GLU A 39 -34.08 45.04 -10.45
N TYR A 40 -34.26 44.61 -11.70
CA TYR A 40 -33.34 44.93 -12.79
C TYR A 40 -33.76 46.25 -13.44
N GLU A 41 -32.81 47.15 -13.66
CA GLU A 41 -33.05 48.48 -14.24
C GLU A 41 -33.41 48.42 -15.74
N GLU A 42 -32.93 47.39 -16.45
CA GLU A 42 -33.13 47.16 -17.89
C GLU A 42 -33.49 45.69 -18.19
N GLU A 43 -33.97 45.40 -19.41
CA GLU A 43 -34.16 44.01 -19.86
C GLU A 43 -32.81 43.35 -20.16
N LEU A 44 -32.42 42.42 -19.29
CA LEU A 44 -31.14 41.70 -19.40
C LEU A 44 -31.12 40.74 -20.59
N SER A 45 -30.16 40.91 -21.51
CA SER A 45 -29.82 39.90 -22.51
C SER A 45 -29.14 38.70 -21.84
N GLU A 46 -29.36 37.48 -22.33
CA GLU A 46 -28.83 36.27 -21.67
C GLU A 46 -27.30 36.30 -21.50
N ASP A 47 -26.56 36.87 -22.45
CA ASP A 47 -25.10 37.04 -22.38
C ASP A 47 -24.64 37.99 -21.25
N THR A 48 -25.41 39.05 -20.97
CA THR A 48 -25.06 40.05 -19.93
C THR A 48 -25.63 39.68 -18.56
N ARG A 49 -26.74 38.92 -18.54
CA ARG A 49 -27.57 38.63 -17.38
C ARG A 49 -26.80 38.13 -16.17
N MET A 50 -25.88 37.18 -16.35
CA MET A 50 -25.11 36.61 -15.24
C MET A 50 -24.07 37.59 -14.66
N GLY A 51 -23.47 38.43 -15.51
CA GLY A 51 -22.56 39.49 -15.08
C GLY A 51 -23.28 40.56 -14.25
N VAL A 52 -24.47 40.95 -14.70
CA VAL A 52 -25.34 41.87 -13.96
C VAL A 52 -25.79 41.24 -12.64
N VAL A 53 -26.35 40.01 -12.65
CA VAL A 53 -26.76 39.29 -11.43
C VAL A 53 -25.63 39.21 -10.39
N ALA A 54 -24.39 38.89 -10.81
CA ALA A 54 -23.24 38.88 -9.89
C ALA A 54 -22.90 40.29 -9.34
N GLY A 55 -22.95 41.33 -10.16
CA GLY A 55 -22.77 42.72 -9.70
C GLY A 55 -23.83 43.16 -8.69
N LEU A 56 -25.10 42.91 -9.00
CA LEU A 56 -26.24 43.26 -8.17
C LEU A 56 -26.26 42.49 -6.84
N LEU A 57 -25.91 41.19 -6.86
CA LEU A 57 -25.73 40.38 -5.65
C LEU A 57 -24.62 40.91 -4.75
N ARG A 58 -23.46 41.28 -5.32
CA ARG A 58 -22.33 41.82 -4.54
C ARG A 58 -22.70 43.10 -3.79
N GLN A 59 -23.46 43.98 -4.43
CA GLN A 59 -24.03 45.18 -3.82
C GLN A 59 -25.05 44.82 -2.71
N MET A 60 -26.05 43.97 -3.00
CA MET A 60 -27.06 43.56 -2.02
C MET A 60 -26.44 42.89 -0.78
N LEU A 61 -25.39 42.09 -0.94
CA LEU A 61 -24.65 41.48 0.18
C LEU A 61 -23.93 42.51 1.07
N ALA A 62 -23.40 43.59 0.46
CA ALA A 62 -22.72 44.66 1.19
C ALA A 62 -23.72 45.57 1.92
N GLU A 63 -24.82 45.95 1.25
CA GLU A 63 -25.88 46.80 1.79
C GLU A 63 -26.65 46.11 2.93
N SER A 64 -26.94 44.81 2.80
CA SER A 64 -27.72 44.04 3.77
C SER A 64 -26.93 43.53 4.97
N GLY A 65 -25.60 43.65 4.96
CA GLY A 65 -24.72 43.16 6.04
C GLY A 65 -24.65 41.63 6.18
N SER A 66 -25.15 40.89 5.19
CA SER A 66 -25.28 39.42 5.17
C SER A 66 -23.99 38.68 5.55
N ARG A 67 -24.09 37.84 6.59
CA ARG A 67 -22.98 37.05 7.17
C ARG A 67 -22.98 35.60 6.71
N ALA A 68 -24.10 35.09 6.21
CA ALA A 68 -24.20 33.78 5.57
C ALA A 68 -23.32 33.69 4.32
N ARG A 69 -22.89 32.48 3.99
CA ARG A 69 -22.09 32.15 2.78
C ARG A 69 -22.62 30.90 2.09
N ARG A 70 -22.94 29.86 2.86
CA ARG A 70 -23.76 28.73 2.43
C ARG A 70 -25.11 29.24 1.92
N THR A 71 -25.44 28.89 0.69
CA THR A 71 -26.51 29.53 -0.10
C THR A 71 -27.43 28.50 -0.75
N LEU A 72 -28.72 28.78 -0.74
CA LEU A 72 -29.79 28.03 -1.39
C LEU A 72 -30.30 28.87 -2.55
N LEU A 73 -30.47 28.27 -3.74
CA LEU A 73 -30.89 28.98 -4.94
C LEU A 73 -32.23 28.45 -5.44
N SER A 74 -33.16 29.35 -5.76
CA SER A 74 -34.39 29.02 -6.50
C SER A 74 -34.21 29.37 -7.97
N MET A 75 -34.47 28.39 -8.84
CA MET A 75 -34.49 28.57 -10.29
C MET A 75 -35.91 28.88 -10.77
N SER A 76 -36.03 29.80 -11.72
CA SER A 76 -37.32 30.14 -12.33
C SER A 76 -38.00 28.90 -12.92
N GLY A 77 -39.30 28.75 -12.64
CA GLY A 77 -40.15 27.70 -13.20
C GLY A 77 -40.25 27.72 -14.74
N GLN A 78 -39.79 28.78 -15.41
CA GLN A 78 -39.70 28.85 -16.87
C GLN A 78 -38.43 28.15 -17.42
N SER A 79 -37.34 28.13 -16.65
CA SER A 79 -36.09 27.44 -17.02
C SER A 79 -36.14 25.93 -16.73
N VAL A 80 -37.20 25.47 -16.07
CA VAL A 80 -37.36 24.12 -15.53
C VAL A 80 -38.53 23.43 -16.24
N LEU A 81 -38.30 22.19 -16.66
CA LEU A 81 -39.35 21.31 -17.16
C LEU A 81 -39.84 20.40 -16.03
N LEU A 82 -41.01 20.69 -15.48
CA LEU A 82 -41.75 19.75 -14.64
C LEU A 82 -42.46 18.71 -15.51
N ARG A 83 -42.36 17.44 -15.13
CA ARG A 83 -43.08 16.33 -15.75
C ARG A 83 -43.68 15.44 -14.67
N PHE A 84 -44.95 15.10 -14.84
CA PHE A 84 -45.69 14.19 -13.99
C PHE A 84 -45.93 12.92 -14.79
N GLY A 85 -45.52 11.78 -14.26
CA GLY A 85 -45.62 10.47 -14.90
C GLY A 85 -45.97 9.39 -13.87
N LYS A 86 -45.92 8.14 -14.31
CA LYS A 86 -46.22 6.96 -13.49
C LYS A 86 -45.15 5.90 -13.68
N ILE A 87 -44.70 5.28 -12.60
CA ILE A 87 -43.93 4.04 -12.63
C ILE A 87 -44.82 2.90 -12.10
N PRO A 88 -44.68 1.65 -12.59
CA PRO A 88 -45.47 0.53 -12.06
C PRO A 88 -45.22 0.35 -10.56
N TYR A 89 -46.24 -0.10 -9.82
CA TYR A 89 -46.10 -0.44 -8.41
C TYR A 89 -45.33 -1.75 -8.24
N GLY A 90 -44.45 -1.81 -7.23
CA GLY A 90 -43.65 -3.01 -6.96
C GLY A 90 -42.65 -2.80 -5.81
N ASN A 91 -42.12 -3.90 -5.29
CA ASN A 91 -41.12 -3.88 -4.21
C ASN A 91 -39.72 -3.60 -4.78
N TYR A 92 -39.47 -2.33 -5.11
CA TYR A 92 -38.24 -1.86 -5.74
C TYR A 92 -37.26 -1.25 -4.73
N ASP A 93 -35.96 -1.53 -4.88
CA ASP A 93 -34.92 -0.82 -4.15
C ASP A 93 -34.73 0.62 -4.67
N ARG A 94 -34.04 1.48 -3.91
CA ARG A 94 -33.84 2.89 -4.29
C ARG A 94 -33.09 3.07 -5.63
N LYS A 95 -32.30 2.09 -6.08
CA LYS A 95 -31.61 2.13 -7.38
C LYS A 95 -32.57 1.76 -8.51
N GLN A 96 -33.41 0.75 -8.31
CA GLN A 96 -34.46 0.34 -9.25
C GLN A 96 -35.49 1.45 -9.45
N ILE A 97 -35.97 2.07 -8.37
CA ILE A 97 -36.84 3.26 -8.46
C ILE A 97 -36.16 4.36 -9.28
N LYS A 98 -34.87 4.64 -9.04
CA LYS A 98 -34.14 5.64 -9.84
C LYS A 98 -33.99 5.24 -11.31
N GLN A 99 -33.80 3.95 -11.62
CA GLN A 99 -33.71 3.47 -13.01
C GLN A 99 -35.07 3.59 -13.74
N LEU A 100 -36.18 3.30 -13.07
CA LEU A 100 -37.53 3.51 -13.60
C LEU A 100 -37.82 5.01 -13.81
N ALA A 101 -37.46 5.85 -12.83
CA ALA A 101 -37.54 7.30 -12.92
C ALA A 101 -36.71 7.85 -14.09
N GLU A 102 -35.49 7.34 -14.29
CA GLU A 102 -34.61 7.75 -15.39
C GLU A 102 -35.17 7.30 -16.76
N PHE A 103 -35.75 6.11 -16.86
CA PHE A 103 -36.40 5.64 -18.08
C PHE A 103 -37.59 6.53 -18.45
N GLU A 104 -38.48 6.83 -17.49
CA GLU A 104 -39.63 7.69 -17.75
C GLU A 104 -39.22 9.17 -17.98
N ALA A 105 -38.17 9.64 -17.32
CA ALA A 105 -37.57 10.94 -17.62
C ALA A 105 -37.04 11.00 -19.07
N ARG A 106 -36.23 10.02 -19.49
CA ARG A 106 -35.69 9.93 -20.87
C ARG A 106 -36.77 9.91 -21.97
N ARG A 107 -37.98 9.41 -21.68
CA ARG A 107 -39.12 9.43 -22.61
C ARG A 107 -39.81 10.79 -22.71
N ASN A 108 -39.71 11.63 -21.68
CA ASN A 108 -40.45 12.90 -21.54
C ASN A 108 -39.57 14.16 -21.64
N ILE A 109 -38.25 14.01 -21.70
CA ILE A 109 -37.25 15.09 -21.86
C ILE A 109 -36.95 15.31 -23.36
N PRO A 110 -37.06 16.54 -23.89
CA PRO A 110 -36.80 16.84 -25.31
C PRO A 110 -35.32 17.14 -25.62
N PHE A 111 -34.40 16.68 -24.77
CA PHE A 111 -32.95 16.97 -24.81
C PHE A 111 -32.18 15.68 -24.48
N ALA A 112 -30.86 15.66 -24.75
CA ALA A 112 -30.02 14.55 -24.35
C ALA A 112 -29.85 14.51 -22.82
N ILE A 113 -29.80 13.32 -22.22
CA ILE A 113 -29.82 13.12 -20.75
C ILE A 113 -28.52 13.59 -20.05
N ASP A 114 -27.48 13.82 -20.84
CA ASP A 114 -26.17 14.34 -20.50
C ASP A 114 -26.08 15.88 -20.59
N GLU A 115 -26.96 16.54 -21.34
CA GLU A 115 -27.08 18.01 -21.38
C GLU A 115 -27.90 18.60 -20.21
N VAL A 116 -28.48 17.75 -19.36
CA VAL A 116 -29.45 18.14 -18.33
C VAL A 116 -29.07 17.66 -16.92
N ILE A 117 -29.35 18.51 -15.93
CA ILE A 117 -29.55 18.05 -14.56
C ILE A 117 -31.02 17.68 -14.42
N TRP A 118 -31.26 16.51 -13.83
CA TRP A 118 -32.60 16.10 -13.42
C TRP A 118 -32.56 15.47 -12.04
N ASP A 119 -33.67 15.60 -11.33
CA ASP A 119 -33.96 14.88 -10.10
C ASP A 119 -35.44 14.48 -10.07
N TYR A 120 -35.84 13.63 -9.12
CA TYR A 120 -37.22 13.14 -9.04
C TYR A 120 -37.75 13.03 -7.61
N GLN A 121 -39.06 13.16 -7.48
CA GLN A 121 -39.82 12.99 -6.25
C GLN A 121 -40.98 12.02 -6.51
N LEU A 122 -41.16 11.04 -5.62
CA LEU A 122 -42.39 10.24 -5.58
C LEU A 122 -43.48 11.09 -4.90
N ILE A 123 -44.67 11.15 -5.48
CA ILE A 123 -45.79 11.95 -4.99
C ILE A 123 -46.99 11.04 -4.67
N ALA A 124 -47.91 11.50 -3.81
CA ALA A 124 -49.12 10.76 -3.51
C ALA A 124 -50.04 10.70 -4.74
N GLY A 125 -50.61 9.52 -5.01
CA GLY A 125 -51.50 9.27 -6.15
C GLY A 125 -52.47 8.13 -5.87
N ASP A 126 -53.60 8.13 -6.58
CA ASP A 126 -54.75 7.25 -6.35
C ASP A 126 -54.66 5.91 -7.11
N ASP A 127 -53.46 5.44 -7.47
CA ASP A 127 -53.27 4.28 -8.34
C ASP A 127 -52.73 3.07 -7.55
N PRO A 128 -53.49 1.98 -7.38
CA PRO A 128 -52.99 0.79 -6.69
C PRO A 128 -51.97 0.01 -7.52
N GLU A 129 -51.89 0.27 -8.83
CA GLU A 129 -50.97 -0.42 -9.77
C GLU A 129 -49.78 0.45 -10.20
N ALA A 130 -49.71 1.72 -9.77
CA ALA A 130 -48.64 2.64 -10.15
C ALA A 130 -48.30 3.67 -9.05
N VAL A 131 -47.02 4.03 -8.94
CA VAL A 131 -46.57 5.16 -8.11
C VAL A 131 -46.43 6.40 -8.99
N ASP A 132 -47.04 7.50 -8.56
CA ASP A 132 -47.00 8.76 -9.27
C ASP A 132 -45.66 9.46 -8.99
N ILE A 133 -45.05 10.02 -10.04
CA ILE A 133 -43.69 10.56 -9.98
C ILE A 133 -43.63 11.93 -10.64
N MET A 134 -43.03 12.90 -9.95
CA MET A 134 -42.58 14.14 -10.53
C MET A 134 -41.10 14.04 -10.88
N SER A 135 -40.77 14.29 -12.16
CA SER A 135 -39.40 14.55 -12.62
C SER A 135 -39.21 16.06 -12.85
N VAL A 136 -38.09 16.59 -12.36
CA VAL A 136 -37.71 18.00 -12.46
C VAL A 136 -36.43 18.09 -13.28
N VAL A 137 -36.44 18.86 -14.38
CA VAL A 137 -35.37 18.83 -15.38
C VAL A 137 -34.96 20.23 -15.80
N ILE A 138 -33.65 20.50 -15.91
CA ILE A 138 -33.09 21.78 -16.36
C ILE A 138 -31.80 21.51 -17.17
N LYS A 139 -31.46 22.39 -18.12
CA LYS A 139 -30.16 22.29 -18.82
C LYS A 139 -29.01 22.58 -17.85
N ASP A 140 -27.99 21.73 -17.90
CA ASP A 140 -26.81 21.80 -17.01
C ASP A 140 -26.16 23.19 -17.08
N SER A 141 -25.95 23.69 -18.30
CA SER A 141 -25.39 25.02 -18.57
C SER A 141 -26.17 26.21 -17.99
N ILE A 142 -27.47 26.09 -17.73
CA ILE A 142 -28.26 27.15 -17.07
C ILE A 142 -27.97 27.14 -15.56
N VAL A 143 -27.83 25.96 -14.95
CA VAL A 143 -27.52 25.86 -13.51
C VAL A 143 -26.05 26.23 -13.25
N GLU A 144 -25.13 25.80 -14.12
CA GLU A 144 -23.72 26.20 -14.04
C GLU A 144 -23.55 27.72 -14.12
N GLN A 145 -24.28 28.41 -15.01
CA GLN A 145 -24.29 29.87 -15.10
C GLN A 145 -24.68 30.52 -13.75
N PHE A 146 -25.84 30.16 -13.20
CA PHE A 146 -26.36 30.77 -11.98
C PHE A 146 -25.49 30.44 -10.76
N THR A 147 -25.06 29.19 -10.62
CA THR A 147 -24.18 28.77 -9.51
C THR A 147 -22.78 29.38 -9.62
N SER A 148 -22.25 29.60 -10.83
CA SER A 148 -20.97 30.30 -11.05
C SER A 148 -21.08 31.79 -10.74
N ALA A 149 -22.17 32.46 -11.16
CA ALA A 149 -22.42 33.86 -10.82
C ALA A 149 -22.48 34.07 -9.31
N VAL A 150 -23.20 33.20 -8.59
CA VAL A 150 -23.27 33.19 -7.11
C VAL A 150 -21.91 32.87 -6.48
N SER A 151 -21.15 31.91 -7.02
CA SER A 151 -19.80 31.60 -6.52
C SER A 151 -18.81 32.76 -6.72
N SER A 152 -18.96 33.55 -7.80
CA SER A 152 -18.11 34.71 -8.10
C SER A 152 -18.26 35.91 -7.14
N VAL A 153 -19.27 35.88 -6.25
CA VAL A 153 -19.43 36.84 -5.15
C VAL A 153 -19.03 36.27 -3.78
N GLY A 154 -18.41 35.09 -3.75
CA GLY A 154 -17.89 34.47 -2.53
C GLY A 154 -18.94 33.71 -1.71
N LEU A 155 -20.07 33.35 -2.33
CA LEU A 155 -21.09 32.47 -1.75
C LEU A 155 -20.83 31.01 -2.16
N GLU A 156 -21.33 30.05 -1.37
CA GLU A 156 -21.25 28.61 -1.65
C GLU A 156 -22.66 28.05 -1.90
N PRO A 157 -23.06 27.76 -3.15
CA PRO A 157 -24.32 27.08 -3.44
C PRO A 157 -24.32 25.66 -2.85
N ILE A 158 -25.21 25.38 -1.89
CA ILE A 158 -25.39 24.05 -1.27
C ILE A 158 -26.69 23.36 -1.69
N LEU A 159 -27.65 24.10 -2.24
CA LEU A 159 -28.90 23.58 -2.81
C LEU A 159 -29.30 24.42 -4.02
N VAL A 160 -29.80 23.75 -5.05
CA VAL A 160 -30.55 24.39 -6.14
C VAL A 160 -31.91 23.70 -6.21
N ASP A 161 -32.98 24.47 -6.01
CA ASP A 161 -34.38 24.05 -6.05
C ASP A 161 -35.13 24.94 -7.06
N VAL A 162 -36.44 24.75 -7.21
CA VAL A 162 -37.25 25.39 -8.26
C VAL A 162 -38.44 26.15 -7.70
N ALA A 163 -38.70 27.34 -8.23
CA ALA A 163 -39.72 28.27 -7.73
C ALA A 163 -41.10 27.63 -7.39
N PRO A 164 -41.72 26.79 -8.26
CA PRO A 164 -43.00 26.15 -7.92
C PRO A 164 -42.92 25.17 -6.74
N VAL A 165 -41.81 24.45 -6.56
CA VAL A 165 -41.60 23.52 -5.43
C VAL A 165 -41.31 24.31 -4.15
N CYS A 166 -40.51 25.37 -4.23
CA CYS A 166 -40.25 26.25 -3.10
C CYS A 166 -41.56 26.88 -2.58
N CYS A 167 -42.36 27.45 -3.49
CA CYS A 167 -43.66 28.05 -3.17
C CYS A 167 -44.66 27.02 -2.60
N TYR A 168 -44.66 25.78 -3.10
CA TYR A 168 -45.44 24.67 -2.56
C TYR A 168 -45.05 24.32 -1.12
N ASN A 169 -43.75 24.15 -0.84
CA ASN A 169 -43.27 23.81 0.50
C ASN A 169 -43.65 24.90 1.52
N THR A 170 -43.58 26.17 1.14
CA THR A 170 -44.08 27.30 1.96
C THR A 170 -45.58 27.24 2.19
N ALA A 171 -46.38 26.93 1.16
CA ALA A 171 -47.84 26.77 1.29
C ALA A 171 -48.20 25.60 2.23
N ARG A 172 -47.52 24.45 2.11
CA ARG A 172 -47.71 23.29 2.99
C ARG A 172 -47.34 23.58 4.44
N ALA A 173 -46.24 24.30 4.70
CA ALA A 173 -45.88 24.72 6.05
C ALA A 173 -46.92 25.67 6.67
N ASN A 174 -47.60 26.48 5.85
CA ASN A 174 -48.73 27.31 6.25
C ASN A 174 -50.08 26.54 6.29
N ASN A 175 -50.04 25.20 6.24
CA ASN A 175 -51.20 24.29 6.28
C ASN A 175 -52.21 24.42 5.12
N LEU A 176 -51.82 24.97 3.97
CA LEU A 176 -52.70 25.05 2.80
C LEU A 176 -52.99 23.66 2.21
N GLY A 177 -54.26 23.43 1.85
CA GLY A 177 -54.72 22.25 1.12
C GLY A 177 -54.66 20.94 1.91
N GLN A 178 -55.02 20.96 3.20
CA GLN A 178 -55.20 19.73 3.99
C GLN A 178 -56.57 19.09 3.69
N ASP A 179 -57.66 19.80 3.94
CA ASP A 179 -59.03 19.27 3.82
C ASP A 179 -59.67 19.44 2.43
N GLU A 180 -59.20 20.42 1.65
CA GLU A 180 -59.75 20.78 0.33
C GLU A 180 -58.64 21.00 -0.71
N CYS A 181 -58.99 20.91 -2.00
CA CYS A 181 -58.10 21.31 -3.08
C CYS A 181 -57.98 22.84 -3.12
N VAL A 182 -56.75 23.36 -3.03
CA VAL A 182 -56.48 24.81 -3.18
C VAL A 182 -55.46 25.06 -4.28
N ALA A 183 -55.62 26.19 -4.96
CA ALA A 183 -54.67 26.68 -5.96
C ALA A 183 -53.80 27.80 -5.38
N VAL A 184 -52.49 27.76 -5.61
CA VAL A 184 -51.59 28.90 -5.38
C VAL A 184 -51.12 29.43 -6.74
N LEU A 185 -51.42 30.70 -7.02
CA LEU A 185 -51.10 31.38 -8.27
C LEU A 185 -50.01 32.43 -8.01
N ASN A 186 -48.77 32.07 -8.33
CA ASN A 186 -47.61 32.94 -8.22
C ASN A 186 -47.39 33.70 -9.54
N VAL A 187 -47.86 34.95 -9.62
CA VAL A 187 -47.77 35.80 -10.81
C VAL A 187 -46.45 36.58 -10.78
N GLY A 188 -45.39 35.96 -11.30
CA GLY A 188 -44.03 36.51 -11.29
C GLY A 188 -43.77 37.58 -12.36
N GLY A 189 -42.50 37.69 -12.76
CA GLY A 189 -42.05 38.63 -13.80
C GLY A 189 -42.39 38.18 -15.23
N ARG A 190 -41.74 37.10 -15.71
CA ARG A 190 -41.94 36.56 -17.08
C ARG A 190 -42.83 35.30 -17.13
N SER A 191 -43.05 34.65 -15.99
CA SER A 191 -43.86 33.43 -15.88
C SER A 191 -44.73 33.45 -14.62
N THR A 192 -45.89 32.81 -14.72
CA THR A 192 -46.79 32.53 -13.59
C THR A 192 -46.68 31.05 -13.21
N ASN A 193 -46.41 30.72 -11.95
CA ASN A 193 -46.46 29.34 -11.47
C ASN A 193 -47.85 29.08 -10.87
N LEU A 194 -48.61 28.16 -11.45
CA LEU A 194 -49.86 27.66 -10.86
C LEU A 194 -49.61 26.32 -10.19
N ILE A 195 -49.91 26.23 -8.90
CA ILE A 195 -49.69 25.07 -8.04
C ILE A 195 -51.05 24.60 -7.49
N PHE A 196 -51.27 23.29 -7.45
CA PHE A 196 -52.43 22.64 -6.85
C PHE A 196 -51.97 21.83 -5.64
N ILE A 197 -52.74 21.91 -4.56
CA ILE A 197 -52.47 21.27 -3.27
C ILE A 197 -53.75 20.63 -2.77
N GLU A 198 -53.75 19.31 -2.57
CA GLU A 198 -54.94 18.54 -2.19
C GLU A 198 -54.54 17.32 -1.36
N GLY A 199 -54.67 17.39 -0.03
CA GLY A 199 -54.19 16.35 0.87
C GLY A 199 -52.67 16.21 0.80
N GLU A 200 -52.15 15.13 0.22
CA GLU A 200 -50.73 14.95 -0.10
C GLU A 200 -50.41 15.09 -1.60
N ARG A 201 -51.43 15.27 -2.46
CA ARG A 201 -51.22 15.43 -3.91
C ARG A 201 -50.60 16.79 -4.23
N PHE A 202 -49.71 16.77 -5.20
CA PHE A 202 -49.08 17.97 -5.78
C PHE A 202 -49.13 17.93 -7.29
N PHE A 203 -49.50 19.06 -7.89
CA PHE A 203 -49.34 19.31 -9.32
C PHE A 203 -48.96 20.78 -9.55
N ALA A 204 -48.07 21.06 -10.49
CA ALA A 204 -47.70 22.43 -10.83
C ALA A 204 -47.47 22.61 -12.32
N ARG A 205 -47.90 23.76 -12.85
CA ARG A 205 -47.73 24.16 -14.24
C ARG A 205 -47.24 25.60 -14.33
N THR A 206 -46.07 25.79 -14.93
CA THR A 206 -45.59 27.11 -15.34
C THR A 206 -46.37 27.59 -16.57
N ILE A 207 -46.85 28.83 -16.53
CA ILE A 207 -47.54 29.52 -17.63
C ILE A 207 -46.66 30.70 -18.07
N PRO A 208 -46.27 30.82 -19.34
CA PRO A 208 -45.42 31.92 -19.84
C PRO A 208 -46.23 33.21 -20.12
N ILE A 209 -47.05 33.61 -19.15
CA ILE A 209 -47.86 34.83 -19.14
C ILE A 209 -47.76 35.42 -17.74
N ALA A 210 -47.29 36.67 -17.62
CA ALA A 210 -47.03 37.34 -16.35
C ALA A 210 -46.87 38.87 -16.55
N GLY A 211 -46.38 39.60 -15.55
CA GLY A 211 -46.26 41.06 -15.58
C GLY A 211 -45.49 41.64 -16.76
N TYR A 212 -44.42 40.97 -17.22
CA TYR A 212 -43.66 41.37 -18.41
C TYR A 212 -44.56 41.44 -19.67
N SER A 213 -45.53 40.52 -19.80
CA SER A 213 -46.49 40.50 -20.92
C SER A 213 -47.46 41.70 -20.90
N ILE A 214 -47.63 42.35 -19.74
CA ILE A 214 -48.39 43.60 -19.59
C ILE A 214 -47.50 44.76 -20.00
N THR A 215 -46.33 44.89 -19.38
CA THR A 215 -45.37 45.99 -19.62
C THR A 215 -44.97 46.09 -21.10
N GLN A 216 -44.69 44.95 -21.74
CA GLN A 216 -44.37 44.89 -23.18
C GLN A 216 -45.54 45.35 -24.08
N GLN A 217 -46.79 45.12 -23.66
CA GLN A 217 -47.96 45.58 -24.42
C GLN A 217 -48.23 47.09 -24.20
N ILE A 218 -48.00 47.62 -23.00
CA ILE A 218 -48.04 49.06 -22.72
C ILE A 218 -46.96 49.78 -23.53
N ALA A 219 -45.71 49.30 -23.49
CA ALA A 219 -44.61 49.87 -24.28
C ALA A 219 -44.94 49.94 -25.78
N LYS A 220 -45.57 48.88 -26.32
CA LYS A 220 -45.98 48.82 -27.73
C LYS A 220 -47.15 49.75 -28.06
N GLU A 221 -48.16 49.85 -27.21
CA GLU A 221 -49.37 50.67 -27.48
C GLU A 221 -49.04 52.17 -27.42
N PHE A 222 -48.24 52.59 -26.43
CA PHE A 222 -47.87 53.99 -26.22
C PHE A 222 -46.58 54.42 -26.96
N GLY A 223 -45.79 53.49 -27.50
CA GLY A 223 -44.56 53.78 -28.24
C GLY A 223 -43.36 54.17 -27.38
N ILE A 224 -43.35 53.74 -26.11
CA ILE A 224 -42.45 54.19 -25.05
C ILE A 224 -41.42 53.13 -24.63
N GLY A 225 -40.44 53.52 -23.81
CA GLY A 225 -39.43 52.61 -23.25
C GLY A 225 -40.03 51.60 -22.25
N PHE A 226 -39.35 50.46 -22.06
CA PHE A 226 -39.81 49.44 -21.09
C PHE A 226 -39.89 49.94 -19.64
N PRO A 227 -38.93 50.74 -19.12
CA PRO A 227 -39.05 51.30 -17.76
C PRO A 227 -40.24 52.26 -17.60
N GLU A 228 -40.49 53.10 -18.60
CA GLU A 228 -41.62 54.05 -18.63
C GLU A 228 -42.97 53.31 -18.68
N ALA A 229 -43.04 52.21 -19.46
CA ALA A 229 -44.20 51.33 -19.49
C ALA A 229 -44.42 50.57 -18.16
N GLU A 230 -43.35 50.28 -17.41
CA GLU A 230 -43.42 49.67 -16.08
C GLU A 230 -43.96 50.67 -15.05
N GLU A 231 -43.56 51.95 -15.15
CA GLU A 231 -44.11 53.04 -14.35
C GLU A 231 -45.60 53.27 -14.65
N LEU A 232 -46.01 53.39 -15.92
CA LEU A 232 -47.44 53.48 -16.30
C LEU A 232 -48.25 52.29 -15.78
N LYS A 233 -47.68 51.07 -15.80
CA LYS A 233 -48.33 49.88 -15.22
C LYS A 233 -48.50 49.98 -13.70
N ARG A 234 -47.57 50.63 -12.98
CA ARG A 234 -47.66 50.79 -11.52
C ARG A 234 -48.57 51.94 -11.11
N HIS A 235 -48.56 53.06 -11.83
CA HIS A 235 -49.34 54.25 -11.50
C HIS A 235 -50.80 54.20 -12.01
N HIS A 236 -51.08 53.46 -13.09
CA HIS A 236 -52.41 53.39 -13.71
C HIS A 236 -52.94 51.96 -13.91
N GLY A 237 -52.23 50.95 -13.43
CA GLY A 237 -52.59 49.55 -13.65
C GLY A 237 -53.61 48.98 -12.67
N PHE A 238 -54.81 48.69 -13.18
CA PHE A 238 -55.83 47.91 -12.50
C PHE A 238 -56.49 46.94 -13.49
N VAL A 239 -57.03 45.82 -13.00
CA VAL A 239 -57.75 44.86 -13.84
C VAL A 239 -59.20 45.32 -13.98
N SER A 240 -59.59 45.79 -15.16
CA SER A 240 -61.00 46.17 -15.40
C SER A 240 -61.90 44.93 -15.34
N LEU A 241 -62.86 44.94 -14.41
CA LEU A 241 -63.89 43.90 -14.30
C LEU A 241 -64.87 44.00 -15.49
N GLY A 242 -65.25 45.24 -15.84
CA GLY A 242 -66.18 45.58 -16.92
C GLY A 242 -67.65 45.53 -16.50
N GLY A 243 -68.55 46.09 -17.32
CA GLY A 243 -69.96 46.23 -16.96
C GLY A 243 -70.24 47.56 -16.26
N ALA A 244 -70.97 47.54 -15.13
CA ALA A 244 -71.48 48.74 -14.47
C ALA A 244 -70.46 49.48 -13.57
N TYR A 245 -69.20 49.07 -13.55
CA TYR A 245 -68.12 49.78 -12.86
C TYR A 245 -67.71 51.02 -13.66
N ALA A 246 -67.42 52.13 -12.98
CA ALA A 246 -67.09 53.40 -13.63
C ALA A 246 -65.84 53.29 -14.53
N GLU A 247 -65.91 53.86 -15.73
CA GLU A 247 -64.73 54.01 -16.60
C GLU A 247 -63.74 55.01 -15.98
N PRO A 248 -62.41 54.84 -16.17
CA PRO A 248 -61.42 55.75 -15.62
C PRO A 248 -61.57 57.19 -16.13
N GLY A 249 -61.38 58.16 -15.25
CA GLY A 249 -61.31 59.58 -15.61
C GLY A 249 -60.06 59.99 -16.43
N SER A 250 -59.36 59.03 -17.04
CA SER A 250 -58.18 59.24 -17.89
C SER A 250 -58.11 58.17 -18.98
N GLU A 251 -57.97 58.61 -20.22
CA GLU A 251 -57.81 57.76 -21.41
C GLU A 251 -56.59 56.83 -21.30
N THR A 252 -55.47 57.32 -20.74
CA THR A 252 -54.27 56.53 -20.46
C THR A 252 -54.59 55.36 -19.54
N ALA A 253 -55.34 55.60 -18.45
CA ALA A 253 -55.70 54.56 -17.49
C ALA A 253 -56.70 53.55 -18.07
N ALA A 254 -57.63 54.00 -18.92
CA ALA A 254 -58.55 53.13 -19.64
C ALA A 254 -57.79 52.18 -20.59
N SER A 255 -56.83 52.71 -21.37
CA SER A 255 -56.00 51.91 -22.29
C SER A 255 -55.06 50.95 -21.56
N VAL A 256 -54.37 51.40 -20.50
CA VAL A 256 -53.53 50.54 -19.65
C VAL A 256 -54.36 49.40 -19.02
N SER A 257 -55.54 49.69 -18.48
CA SER A 257 -56.41 48.66 -17.90
C SER A 257 -56.96 47.68 -18.94
N LYS A 258 -57.32 48.16 -20.13
CA LYS A 258 -57.73 47.31 -21.27
C LYS A 258 -56.63 46.33 -21.67
N ILE A 259 -55.37 46.79 -21.70
CA ILE A 259 -54.19 45.93 -21.92
C ILE A 259 -54.08 44.89 -20.79
N ILE A 260 -54.07 45.31 -19.53
CA ILE A 260 -53.99 44.42 -18.35
C ILE A 260 -55.08 43.33 -18.41
N ARG A 261 -56.33 43.73 -18.63
CA ARG A 261 -57.48 42.81 -18.75
C ARG A 261 -57.28 41.79 -19.88
N ASN A 262 -56.71 42.20 -21.01
CA ASN A 262 -56.39 41.30 -22.14
C ASN A 262 -55.22 40.34 -21.84
N VAL A 263 -54.30 40.67 -20.94
CA VAL A 263 -53.31 39.71 -20.42
C VAL A 263 -53.96 38.76 -19.41
N MET A 264 -54.70 39.30 -18.43
CA MET A 264 -55.34 38.50 -17.38
C MET A 264 -56.41 37.55 -17.92
N ALA A 265 -57.15 37.91 -18.97
CA ALA A 265 -58.08 37.01 -19.66
C ALA A 265 -57.39 35.82 -20.34
N ARG A 266 -56.17 36.01 -20.88
CA ARG A 266 -55.35 34.93 -21.43
C ARG A 266 -54.76 34.05 -20.33
N LEU A 267 -54.28 34.65 -19.24
CA LEU A 267 -53.82 33.92 -18.06
C LEU A 267 -54.95 33.09 -17.44
N HIS A 268 -56.14 33.64 -17.29
CA HIS A 268 -57.36 32.91 -16.91
C HIS A 268 -57.60 31.69 -17.80
N GLY A 269 -57.55 31.84 -19.14
CA GLY A 269 -57.73 30.70 -20.05
C GLY A 269 -56.69 29.59 -19.87
N GLU A 270 -55.45 29.93 -19.53
CA GLU A 270 -54.42 28.93 -19.16
C GLU A 270 -54.64 28.33 -17.77
N ILE A 271 -55.17 29.08 -16.81
CA ILE A 271 -55.58 28.58 -15.48
C ILE A 271 -56.73 27.57 -15.65
N SER A 272 -57.80 27.91 -16.38
CA SER A 272 -58.92 26.99 -16.64
C SER A 272 -58.46 25.71 -17.32
N ARG A 273 -57.54 25.81 -18.31
CA ARG A 273 -56.94 24.63 -18.95
C ARG A 273 -56.12 23.80 -17.96
N SER A 274 -55.39 24.44 -17.05
CA SER A 274 -54.59 23.75 -16.03
C SER A 274 -55.47 23.01 -15.02
N ILE A 275 -56.61 23.59 -14.60
CA ILE A 275 -57.62 22.92 -13.77
C ILE A 275 -58.14 21.67 -14.49
N SER A 276 -58.50 21.78 -15.78
CA SER A 276 -58.93 20.63 -16.58
C SER A 276 -57.85 19.55 -16.70
N ILE A 277 -56.58 19.94 -16.87
CA ILE A 277 -55.45 19.00 -16.91
C ILE A 277 -55.27 18.29 -15.56
N TYR A 278 -55.31 19.03 -14.44
CA TYR A 278 -55.18 18.46 -13.09
C TYR A 278 -56.26 17.39 -12.85
N LYS A 279 -57.53 17.74 -13.08
CA LYS A 279 -58.68 16.83 -12.93
C LYS A 279 -58.58 15.59 -13.84
N ALA A 280 -58.13 15.77 -15.10
CA ALA A 280 -58.11 14.69 -16.09
C ALA A 280 -56.90 13.75 -15.97
N GLN A 281 -55.73 14.26 -15.54
CA GLN A 281 -54.49 13.49 -15.51
C GLN A 281 -54.08 13.02 -14.10
N GLN A 282 -54.36 13.83 -13.07
CA GLN A 282 -53.96 13.57 -11.68
C GLN A 282 -55.15 13.12 -10.80
N LYS A 283 -56.34 12.90 -11.41
CA LYS A 283 -57.62 12.54 -10.75
C LYS A 283 -58.13 13.52 -9.67
N GLY A 284 -57.42 14.61 -9.40
CA GLY A 284 -57.74 15.56 -8.34
C GLY A 284 -59.01 16.38 -8.55
N THR A 285 -59.49 17.04 -7.50
CA THR A 285 -60.70 17.87 -7.55
C THR A 285 -60.44 19.27 -8.11
N ALA A 286 -61.51 20.02 -8.41
CA ALA A 286 -61.38 21.44 -8.74
C ALA A 286 -60.99 22.23 -7.47
N PRO A 287 -60.12 23.25 -7.58
CA PRO A 287 -59.75 24.05 -6.41
C PRO A 287 -60.97 24.78 -5.86
N ALA A 288 -61.24 24.63 -4.57
CA ALA A 288 -62.30 25.32 -3.85
C ALA A 288 -61.94 26.78 -3.55
N LYS A 289 -60.64 27.09 -3.47
CA LYS A 289 -60.08 28.41 -3.14
C LYS A 289 -58.76 28.66 -3.87
N MET A 290 -58.45 29.93 -4.15
CA MET A 290 -57.17 30.35 -4.74
C MET A 290 -56.44 31.36 -3.85
N TYR A 291 -55.11 31.23 -3.78
CA TYR A 291 -54.21 32.16 -3.11
C TYR A 291 -53.25 32.83 -4.11
N LEU A 292 -53.19 34.16 -4.10
CA LEU A 292 -52.34 34.99 -4.96
C LEU A 292 -50.99 35.29 -4.31
N THR A 293 -49.91 35.17 -5.06
CA THR A 293 -48.53 35.53 -4.64
C THR A 293 -47.72 36.01 -5.85
N GLY A 294 -46.51 36.53 -5.65
CA GLY A 294 -45.64 37.08 -6.69
C GLY A 294 -45.96 38.53 -7.07
N GLY A 295 -44.94 39.29 -7.50
CA GLY A 295 -44.98 40.76 -7.61
C GLY A 295 -45.97 41.35 -8.64
N SER A 296 -46.53 40.54 -9.54
CA SER A 296 -47.58 41.00 -10.47
C SER A 296 -49.01 40.69 -9.98
N SER A 297 -49.18 40.03 -8.82
CA SER A 297 -50.50 39.68 -8.31
C SER A 297 -51.21 40.85 -7.62
N ILE A 298 -50.46 41.83 -7.11
CA ILE A 298 -50.95 43.02 -6.38
C ILE A 298 -51.58 44.11 -7.28
N LEU A 299 -51.80 43.83 -8.56
CA LEU A 299 -52.55 44.74 -9.44
C LEU A 299 -53.99 44.90 -8.91
N THR A 300 -54.48 46.14 -8.82
CA THR A 300 -55.80 46.43 -8.25
C THR A 300 -56.90 45.63 -8.95
N TYR A 301 -57.77 44.97 -8.18
CA TYR A 301 -58.84 44.07 -8.61
C TYR A 301 -58.41 42.76 -9.31
N CYS A 302 -57.13 42.35 -9.20
CA CYS A 302 -56.65 41.04 -9.67
C CYS A 302 -57.37 39.86 -8.97
N ASP A 303 -57.55 39.98 -7.66
CA ASP A 303 -58.34 39.10 -6.80
C ASP A 303 -59.81 39.00 -7.24
N LEU A 304 -60.49 40.14 -7.38
CA LEU A 304 -61.89 40.19 -7.81
C LEU A 304 -62.06 39.62 -9.22
N PHE A 305 -61.16 39.96 -10.15
CA PHE A 305 -61.18 39.43 -11.51
C PHE A 305 -61.10 37.91 -11.54
N PHE A 306 -60.16 37.30 -10.80
CA PHE A 306 -60.06 35.84 -10.76
C PHE A 306 -61.24 35.20 -10.01
N SER A 307 -61.78 35.84 -8.97
CA SER A 307 -62.94 35.33 -8.24
C SER A 307 -64.22 35.32 -9.09
N GLU A 308 -64.53 36.43 -9.78
CA GLU A 308 -65.64 36.52 -10.74
C GLU A 308 -65.51 35.53 -11.92
N LYS A 309 -64.28 35.24 -12.39
CA LYS A 309 -64.06 34.38 -13.57
C LYS A 309 -63.98 32.90 -13.25
N LEU A 310 -63.46 32.53 -12.09
CA LEU A 310 -63.32 31.13 -11.65
C LEU A 310 -64.51 30.65 -10.79
N GLY A 311 -65.28 31.57 -10.21
CA GLY A 311 -66.41 31.26 -9.33
C GLY A 311 -66.01 30.76 -7.93
N ILE A 312 -64.79 31.10 -7.48
CA ILE A 312 -64.20 30.65 -6.20
C ILE A 312 -63.62 31.83 -5.42
N PRO A 313 -63.49 31.76 -4.08
CA PRO A 313 -62.80 32.78 -3.30
C PRO A 313 -61.32 32.90 -3.70
N VAL A 314 -60.84 34.14 -3.75
CA VAL A 314 -59.44 34.49 -4.05
C VAL A 314 -58.92 35.39 -2.93
N GLU A 315 -57.78 35.02 -2.34
CA GLU A 315 -57.13 35.75 -1.25
C GLU A 315 -55.62 35.94 -1.55
N TYR A 316 -54.94 36.81 -0.81
CA TYR A 316 -53.48 36.97 -0.91
C TYR A 316 -52.75 36.02 0.04
N PHE A 317 -51.70 35.36 -0.45
CA PHE A 317 -50.86 34.47 0.34
C PHE A 317 -49.88 35.27 1.21
N ASN A 318 -49.93 35.07 2.52
CA ASN A 318 -48.86 35.50 3.43
C ASN A 318 -47.94 34.31 3.73
N PRO A 319 -46.68 34.29 3.25
CA PRO A 319 -45.77 33.17 3.47
C PRO A 319 -45.07 33.19 4.84
N PHE A 320 -45.10 34.31 5.58
CA PHE A 320 -44.31 34.52 6.81
C PHE A 320 -44.79 33.88 8.12
N PRO A 321 -46.04 33.40 8.34
CA PRO A 321 -46.45 32.83 9.63
C PRO A 321 -45.61 31.64 10.14
N VAL A 322 -44.88 30.97 9.25
CA VAL A 322 -43.96 29.86 9.56
C VAL A 322 -42.53 30.31 9.92
N VAL A 323 -42.29 31.62 10.06
CA VAL A 323 -40.95 32.20 10.24
C VAL A 323 -40.95 33.19 11.41
N ASN A 324 -39.99 33.03 12.33
CA ASN A 324 -39.78 34.01 13.40
C ASN A 324 -39.05 35.25 12.85
N ILE A 325 -39.72 36.41 12.78
CA ILE A 325 -39.11 37.65 12.26
C ILE A 325 -38.37 38.37 13.40
N LEU A 326 -37.04 38.41 13.34
CA LEU A 326 -36.20 39.01 14.39
C LEU A 326 -36.40 40.54 14.52
N PRO A 327 -36.09 41.14 15.69
CA PRO A 327 -36.31 42.58 15.94
C PRO A 327 -35.53 43.53 15.02
N GLU A 328 -34.41 43.09 14.46
CA GLU A 328 -33.56 43.85 13.53
C GLU A 328 -34.19 44.01 12.13
N VAL A 329 -35.23 43.24 11.81
CA VAL A 329 -35.91 43.27 10.51
C VAL A 329 -36.99 44.35 10.49
N ASP A 330 -36.86 45.30 9.57
CA ASP A 330 -37.91 46.29 9.27
C ASP A 330 -39.19 45.61 8.76
N ARG A 331 -40.18 45.51 9.65
CA ARG A 331 -41.48 44.87 9.39
C ARG A 331 -42.39 45.69 8.47
N GLN A 332 -42.21 47.01 8.38
CA GLN A 332 -43.00 47.84 7.47
C GLN A 332 -42.52 47.61 6.04
N ARG A 333 -41.22 47.81 5.78
CA ARG A 333 -40.62 47.57 4.48
C ARG A 333 -40.74 46.10 4.04
N LEU A 334 -40.72 45.16 4.98
CA LEU A 334 -41.00 43.75 4.68
C LEU A 334 -42.44 43.54 4.22
N GLY A 335 -43.42 44.18 4.86
CA GLY A 335 -44.84 44.06 4.53
C GLY A 335 -45.16 44.50 3.09
N GLU A 336 -44.54 45.58 2.62
CA GLU A 336 -44.66 46.10 1.25
C GLU A 336 -44.30 45.03 0.19
N VAL A 337 -43.28 44.21 0.44
CA VAL A 337 -42.75 43.22 -0.50
C VAL A 337 -43.09 41.77 -0.15
N ALA A 338 -43.74 41.51 0.98
CA ALA A 338 -43.89 40.18 1.59
C ALA A 338 -44.46 39.11 0.64
N HIS A 339 -45.44 39.50 -0.17
CA HIS A 339 -46.10 38.68 -1.19
C HIS A 339 -45.15 38.14 -2.28
N MET A 340 -43.88 38.55 -2.31
CA MET A 340 -42.87 38.05 -3.26
C MET A 340 -41.93 36.98 -2.68
N PHE A 341 -41.96 36.73 -1.38
CA PHE A 341 -40.93 35.93 -0.69
C PHE A 341 -41.29 34.45 -0.47
N SER A 342 -42.34 33.94 -1.13
CA SER A 342 -42.79 32.54 -1.00
C SER A 342 -41.70 31.52 -1.35
N GLU A 343 -40.89 31.81 -2.37
CA GLU A 343 -39.81 30.95 -2.83
C GLU A 343 -38.63 30.95 -1.86
N THR A 344 -38.20 32.13 -1.42
CA THR A 344 -37.10 32.26 -0.46
C THR A 344 -37.40 31.62 0.89
N ILE A 345 -38.64 31.68 1.37
CA ILE A 345 -39.05 30.99 2.60
C ILE A 345 -39.07 29.46 2.39
N GLY A 346 -39.47 28.99 1.20
CA GLY A 346 -39.49 27.58 0.85
C GLY A 346 -38.09 26.98 0.78
N LEU A 347 -37.13 27.72 0.23
CA LEU A 347 -35.71 27.39 0.33
C LEU A 347 -35.27 27.30 1.80
N GLY A 348 -35.61 28.28 2.63
CA GLY A 348 -35.24 28.26 4.06
C GLY A 348 -35.73 26.98 4.77
N LEU A 349 -37.01 26.63 4.57
CA LEU A 349 -37.59 25.40 5.13
C LEU A 349 -36.81 24.14 4.70
N ARG A 350 -36.41 24.04 3.42
CA ARG A 350 -35.58 22.94 2.87
C ARG A 350 -34.21 22.74 3.56
N PHE A 351 -33.76 23.67 4.41
CA PHE A 351 -32.48 23.54 5.12
C PHE A 351 -32.59 22.71 6.42
N ALA A 352 -33.65 22.93 7.20
CA ALA A 352 -33.78 22.41 8.57
C ALA A 352 -35.01 21.52 8.78
N VAL A 353 -36.01 21.59 7.89
CA VAL A 353 -37.29 20.87 8.01
C VAL A 353 -37.44 19.91 6.84
N ALA A 354 -37.79 18.66 7.15
CA ALA A 354 -38.14 17.68 6.11
C ALA A 354 -39.39 18.15 5.36
N CYS A 355 -39.26 18.42 4.07
CA CYS A 355 -40.33 18.97 3.26
C CYS A 355 -41.09 17.87 2.50
N PRO A 356 -42.37 18.06 2.13
CA PRO A 356 -43.12 17.04 1.39
C PRO A 356 -42.58 16.79 -0.03
N ILE A 357 -41.83 17.75 -0.59
CA ILE A 357 -41.10 17.60 -1.86
C ILE A 357 -39.66 18.05 -1.69
N GLU A 358 -38.71 17.16 -1.99
CA GLU A 358 -37.28 17.39 -1.84
C GLU A 358 -36.48 17.04 -3.10
N VAL A 359 -36.42 17.97 -4.06
CA VAL A 359 -35.52 17.87 -5.22
C VAL A 359 -34.23 18.65 -5.02
N SER A 360 -33.14 18.28 -5.70
CA SER A 360 -31.88 19.01 -5.71
C SER A 360 -31.22 18.97 -7.09
N LEU A 361 -31.25 20.10 -7.78
CA LEU A 361 -30.62 20.31 -9.08
C LEU A 361 -29.16 20.80 -8.94
N LEU A 362 -28.50 20.52 -7.80
CA LEU A 362 -27.13 20.98 -7.56
C LEU A 362 -26.14 20.28 -8.53
N PRO A 363 -25.34 21.05 -9.30
CA PRO A 363 -24.37 20.50 -10.25
C PRO A 363 -23.41 19.46 -9.66
N LYS A 364 -23.12 18.42 -10.45
CA LYS A 364 -22.29 17.27 -10.02
C LYS A 364 -20.89 17.71 -9.60
N ASN A 365 -20.28 18.65 -10.32
CA ASN A 365 -18.98 19.23 -10.02
C ASN A 365 -18.95 19.92 -8.64
N ILE A 366 -19.93 20.78 -8.32
CA ILE A 366 -20.07 21.42 -7.01
C ILE A 366 -20.26 20.36 -5.92
N ARG A 367 -21.15 19.38 -6.13
CA ARG A 367 -21.37 18.27 -5.19
C ARG A 367 -20.09 17.46 -4.92
N HIS A 368 -19.27 17.21 -5.94
CA HIS A 368 -17.96 16.56 -5.77
C HIS A 368 -16.96 17.46 -5.01
N GLN A 369 -16.90 18.76 -5.30
CA GLN A 369 -16.03 19.71 -4.59
C GLN A 369 -16.41 19.85 -3.11
N GLN A 370 -17.71 19.81 -2.78
CA GLN A 370 -18.20 19.77 -1.40
C GLN A 370 -17.80 18.47 -0.69
N LEU A 371 -17.98 17.31 -1.33
CA LEU A 371 -17.58 16.01 -0.77
C LEU A 371 -16.07 15.90 -0.55
N LEU A 372 -15.25 16.52 -1.42
CA LEU A 372 -13.80 16.63 -1.21
C LEU A 372 -13.47 17.62 -0.08
N THR A 373 -14.18 18.74 0.01
CA THR A 373 -13.98 19.76 1.05
C THR A 373 -14.34 19.25 2.45
N ALA A 374 -15.46 18.53 2.58
CA ALA A 374 -15.83 17.83 3.82
C ALA A 374 -14.81 16.74 4.23
N LYS A 375 -14.02 16.22 3.29
CA LYS A 375 -12.95 15.25 3.55
C LYS A 375 -11.59 15.87 3.88
N LYS A 376 -11.36 17.16 3.60
CA LYS A 376 -10.11 17.88 3.95
C LYS A 376 -9.63 17.66 5.39
N PRO A 377 -10.44 17.74 6.46
CA PRO A 377 -9.96 17.49 7.83
C PRO A 377 -9.42 16.07 8.03
N TYR A 378 -10.00 15.07 7.37
CA TYR A 378 -9.50 13.68 7.44
C TYR A 378 -8.16 13.52 6.71
N PHE A 379 -7.96 14.21 5.57
CA PHE A 379 -6.65 14.25 4.90
C PHE A 379 -5.58 14.93 5.75
N VAL A 380 -5.93 16.04 6.44
CA VAL A 380 -5.00 16.71 7.37
C VAL A 380 -4.67 15.80 8.56
N ALA A 381 -5.66 15.13 9.17
CA ALA A 381 -5.44 14.18 10.25
C ALA A 381 -4.55 12.99 9.82
N ALA A 382 -4.73 12.47 8.60
CA ALA A 382 -3.88 11.43 8.03
C ALA A 382 -2.44 11.91 7.76
N MET A 383 -2.26 13.14 7.28
CA MET A 383 -0.93 13.74 7.13
C MET A 383 -0.21 13.88 8.48
N VAL A 384 -0.92 14.35 9.51
CA VAL A 384 -0.39 14.47 10.88
C VAL A 384 -0.03 13.09 11.46
N SER A 385 -0.85 12.05 11.27
CA SER A 385 -0.54 10.72 11.80
C SER A 385 0.68 10.08 11.11
N VAL A 386 0.87 10.31 9.80
CA VAL A 386 2.08 9.90 9.08
C VAL A 386 3.31 10.66 9.59
N LEU A 387 3.21 11.98 9.85
CA LEU A 387 4.32 12.75 10.42
C LEU A 387 4.68 12.28 11.84
N VAL A 388 3.69 11.93 12.67
CA VAL A 388 3.93 11.34 14.00
C VAL A 388 4.60 9.96 13.90
N LEU A 389 4.19 9.10 12.94
CA LEU A 389 4.86 7.83 12.67
C LEU A 389 6.31 8.00 12.22
N LEU A 390 6.59 8.96 11.33
CA LEU A 390 7.96 9.26 10.90
C LEU A 390 8.80 9.81 12.07
N ALA A 391 8.23 10.63 12.94
CA ALA A 391 8.90 11.15 14.13
C ALA A 391 9.23 10.04 15.16
N THR A 392 8.30 9.11 15.43
CA THR A 392 8.58 8.00 16.36
C THR A 392 9.58 6.99 15.79
N ILE A 393 9.54 6.74 14.47
CA ILE A 393 10.59 5.96 13.78
C ILE A 393 11.94 6.66 13.88
N TRP A 394 12.02 7.98 13.65
CA TRP A 394 13.27 8.73 13.74
C TRP A 394 13.87 8.70 15.15
N VAL A 395 13.07 8.95 16.19
CA VAL A 395 13.50 8.84 17.61
C VAL A 395 13.92 7.41 17.95
N GLY A 396 13.21 6.40 17.44
CA GLY A 396 13.58 4.99 17.61
C GLY A 396 14.86 4.59 16.88
N LEU A 397 15.26 5.31 15.82
CA LEU A 397 16.52 5.10 15.11
C LEU A 397 17.68 5.87 15.74
N SER A 398 17.47 7.11 16.17
CA SER A 398 18.52 7.91 16.82
C SER A 398 18.94 7.30 18.16
N THR A 399 17.99 6.95 19.02
CA THR A 399 18.27 6.27 20.30
C THR A 399 18.98 4.93 20.15
N ARG A 400 18.76 4.22 19.04
CA ARG A 400 19.52 3.01 18.67
C ARG A 400 20.95 3.35 18.22
N ALA A 401 21.12 4.39 17.41
CA ALA A 401 22.44 4.85 16.97
C ALA A 401 23.30 5.28 18.17
N ASP A 402 22.76 6.11 19.06
CA ASP A 402 23.41 6.57 20.31
C ASP A 402 23.86 5.38 21.17
N ALA A 403 22.98 4.38 21.33
CA ALA A 403 23.29 3.15 22.07
C ALA A 403 24.40 2.31 21.40
N THR A 404 24.40 2.20 20.07
CA THR A 404 25.49 1.50 19.36
C THR A 404 26.82 2.23 19.44
N GLU A 405 26.83 3.57 19.39
CA GLU A 405 28.05 4.37 19.54
C GLU A 405 28.62 4.27 20.98
N TYR A 406 27.75 4.31 21.99
CA TYR A 406 28.14 4.08 23.38
C TYR A 406 28.74 2.68 23.58
N CYS A 407 28.09 1.64 23.05
CA CYS A 407 28.61 0.27 23.10
C CYS A 407 29.95 0.12 22.35
N ALA A 408 30.13 0.78 21.19
CA ALA A 408 31.40 0.77 20.47
C ALA A 408 32.55 1.39 21.29
N LYS A 409 32.33 2.56 21.90
CA LYS A 409 33.30 3.24 22.78
C LYS A 409 33.66 2.41 24.01
N GLN A 410 32.67 1.72 24.61
CA GLN A 410 32.92 0.77 25.69
C GLN A 410 33.74 -0.44 25.22
N LEU A 411 33.44 -1.01 24.05
CA LEU A 411 34.15 -2.14 23.49
C LEU A 411 35.62 -1.80 23.14
N GLU A 412 35.87 -0.61 22.61
CA GLU A 412 37.20 -0.07 22.31
C GLU A 412 38.00 0.17 23.60
N THR A 413 37.37 0.80 24.61
CA THR A 413 37.94 0.96 25.96
C THR A 413 38.24 -0.38 26.63
N LEU A 414 37.44 -1.41 26.37
CA LEU A 414 37.65 -2.76 26.88
C LEU A 414 38.81 -3.45 26.14
N ARG A 415 38.87 -3.35 24.80
CA ARG A 415 39.98 -3.86 23.97
C ARG A 415 41.31 -3.32 24.48
N GLY A 416 41.46 -1.99 24.59
CA GLY A 416 42.72 -1.37 25.04
C GLY A 416 43.20 -1.79 26.44
N LYS A 417 42.31 -2.32 27.30
CA LYS A 417 42.68 -2.90 28.61
C LYS A 417 43.20 -4.34 28.51
N TYR A 418 42.73 -5.13 27.54
CA TYR A 418 43.10 -6.54 27.38
C TYR A 418 44.16 -6.79 26.31
N GLU A 419 44.31 -5.90 25.34
CA GLU A 419 45.31 -5.92 24.27
C GLU A 419 46.76 -6.09 24.78
N PRO A 420 47.27 -5.36 25.81
CA PRO A 420 48.59 -5.64 26.37
C PRO A 420 48.71 -7.01 27.04
N ASN A 421 47.61 -7.60 27.53
CA ASN A 421 47.61 -8.95 28.10
C ASN A 421 47.57 -10.02 26.99
N LEU A 422 46.83 -9.81 25.90
CA LEU A 422 46.84 -10.66 24.71
C LEU A 422 48.24 -10.73 24.09
N ASN A 423 48.86 -9.57 23.83
CA ASN A 423 50.22 -9.51 23.28
C ASN A 423 51.24 -10.23 24.19
N LYS A 424 51.07 -10.14 25.52
CA LYS A 424 51.90 -10.86 26.49
C LYS A 424 51.66 -12.37 26.48
N ILE A 425 50.43 -12.82 26.31
CA ILE A 425 50.07 -14.24 26.17
C ILE A 425 50.65 -14.81 24.86
N GLU A 426 50.54 -14.09 23.74
CA GLU A 426 51.15 -14.49 22.46
C GLU A 426 52.69 -14.56 22.56
N GLN A 427 53.32 -13.57 23.19
CA GLN A 427 54.77 -13.58 23.43
C GLN A 427 55.20 -14.78 24.31
N MET A 428 54.44 -15.10 25.36
CA MET A 428 54.71 -16.27 26.21
C MET A 428 54.47 -17.60 25.47
N ASN A 429 53.46 -17.67 24.59
CA ASN A 429 53.20 -18.85 23.75
C ASN A 429 54.31 -19.05 22.70
N SER A 430 54.79 -17.99 22.05
CA SER A 430 55.93 -18.04 21.13
C SER A 430 57.21 -18.52 21.84
N ASN A 431 57.49 -18.00 23.04
CA ASN A 431 58.62 -18.46 23.86
C ASN A 431 58.49 -19.94 24.26
N ALA A 432 57.28 -20.41 24.60
CA ALA A 432 57.03 -21.82 24.93
C ALA A 432 57.26 -22.74 23.72
N GLN A 433 56.82 -22.35 22.53
CA GLN A 433 57.07 -23.09 21.28
C GLN A 433 58.56 -23.16 20.93
N GLN A 434 59.32 -22.08 21.16
CA GLN A 434 60.78 -22.09 20.99
C GLN A 434 61.48 -23.03 21.98
N MET A 435 61.05 -23.06 23.24
CA MET A 435 61.61 -23.98 24.25
C MET A 435 61.29 -25.44 23.91
N ASP A 436 60.07 -25.77 23.51
CA ASP A 436 59.68 -27.13 23.14
C ASP A 436 60.45 -27.62 21.89
N ALA A 437 60.69 -26.75 20.92
CA ALA A 437 61.53 -27.05 19.76
C ALA A 437 63.01 -27.30 20.11
N GLN A 438 63.53 -26.69 21.19
CA GLN A 438 64.87 -26.99 21.72
C GLN A 438 64.89 -28.34 22.46
N CYS A 439 63.87 -28.64 23.27
CA CYS A 439 63.73 -29.91 23.96
C CYS A 439 63.67 -31.09 22.99
N ARG A 440 62.87 -31.01 21.92
CA ARG A 440 62.76 -32.06 20.89
C ARG A 440 64.12 -32.39 20.26
N LYS A 441 64.90 -31.37 19.85
CA LYS A 441 66.26 -31.56 19.29
C LYS A 441 67.23 -32.28 20.25
N LEU A 442 67.08 -32.07 21.56
CA LEU A 442 67.88 -32.79 22.56
C LEU A 442 67.42 -34.26 22.70
N THR A 443 66.11 -34.51 22.67
CA THR A 443 65.55 -35.87 22.68
C THR A 443 65.98 -36.68 21.46
N ASP A 444 65.94 -36.11 20.26
CA ASP A 444 66.33 -36.77 19.01
C ASP A 444 67.80 -37.23 19.04
N LEU A 445 68.70 -36.36 19.52
CA LEU A 445 70.13 -36.66 19.68
C LEU A 445 70.41 -37.72 20.75
N LEU A 446 69.58 -37.80 21.80
CA LEU A 446 69.69 -38.84 22.82
C LEU A 446 69.18 -40.19 22.31
N MET A 447 68.07 -40.21 21.57
CA MET A 447 67.51 -41.42 20.96
C MET A 447 68.46 -42.08 19.96
N GLN A 448 69.12 -41.28 19.10
CA GLN A 448 70.12 -41.79 18.14
C GLN A 448 71.32 -42.49 18.83
N ARG A 449 71.62 -42.16 20.09
CA ARG A 449 72.72 -42.76 20.85
C ARG A 449 72.36 -44.09 21.53
N THR A 450 71.09 -44.31 21.89
CA THR A 450 70.65 -45.47 22.68
C THR A 450 70.09 -46.63 21.84
N VAL A 451 69.52 -46.34 20.67
CA VAL A 451 68.91 -47.34 19.77
C VAL A 451 69.86 -48.46 19.36
N TRP A 452 71.02 -48.13 18.77
CA TRP A 452 71.93 -49.14 18.21
C TRP A 452 72.51 -50.10 19.25
N PRO A 453 72.95 -49.64 20.45
CA PRO A 453 73.32 -50.54 21.54
C PRO A 453 72.22 -51.53 21.94
N MET A 454 70.96 -51.09 22.06
CA MET A 454 69.84 -51.99 22.41
C MET A 454 69.59 -53.04 21.32
N LEU A 455 69.54 -52.63 20.05
CA LEU A 455 69.30 -53.53 18.93
C LEU A 455 70.39 -54.60 18.80
N LEU A 456 71.66 -54.21 18.94
CA LEU A 456 72.79 -55.16 18.88
C LEU A 456 72.82 -56.10 20.09
N ASN A 457 72.43 -55.61 21.27
CA ASN A 457 72.37 -56.42 22.49
C ASN A 457 71.22 -57.44 22.45
N GLU A 458 70.05 -57.10 21.90
CA GLU A 458 68.95 -58.06 21.69
C GLU A 458 69.32 -59.09 20.61
N LEU A 459 69.95 -58.69 19.49
CA LEU A 459 70.50 -59.65 18.51
C LEU A 459 71.49 -60.63 19.17
N TYR A 460 72.37 -60.14 20.05
CA TYR A 460 73.33 -60.97 20.77
C TYR A 460 72.64 -61.95 21.76
N ARG A 461 71.63 -61.49 22.50
CA ARG A 461 70.82 -62.28 23.44
C ARG A 461 70.00 -63.39 22.76
N LEU A 462 69.51 -63.16 21.54
CA LEU A 462 68.70 -64.13 20.80
C LEU A 462 69.55 -65.16 20.03
N LYS A 463 70.83 -64.85 19.76
CA LYS A 463 71.79 -65.69 19.04
C LYS A 463 72.09 -66.98 19.82
N PRO A 464 71.92 -68.18 19.23
CA PRO A 464 72.44 -69.43 19.81
C PRO A 464 73.97 -69.36 19.95
N ASP A 465 74.55 -70.01 20.95
CA ASP A 465 75.98 -69.90 21.23
C ASP A 465 76.84 -70.47 20.07
N ASP A 466 76.38 -71.56 19.44
CA ASP A 466 77.01 -72.27 18.30
C ASP A 466 76.88 -71.53 16.92
N LEU A 467 76.52 -70.25 16.94
CA LEU A 467 76.28 -69.42 15.77
C LEU A 467 77.01 -68.07 15.88
N TRP A 468 77.58 -67.57 14.78
CA TRP A 468 78.36 -66.33 14.71
C TRP A 468 77.81 -65.42 13.61
N LEU A 469 77.59 -64.15 13.95
CA LEU A 469 77.21 -63.11 12.98
C LEU A 469 78.48 -62.52 12.38
N THR A 470 78.59 -62.50 11.05
CA THR A 470 79.77 -62.00 10.32
C THR A 470 79.52 -60.64 9.68
N SER A 471 78.27 -60.30 9.39
CA SER A 471 77.87 -58.99 8.87
C SER A 471 76.41 -58.68 9.24
N ILE A 472 76.14 -57.43 9.61
CA ILE A 472 74.79 -56.88 9.81
C ILE A 472 74.71 -55.60 8.98
N LYS A 473 73.80 -55.54 8.01
CA LYS A 473 73.65 -54.43 7.06
C LYS A 473 72.24 -53.84 7.19
N PRO A 474 72.07 -52.50 7.34
CA PRO A 474 70.76 -51.88 7.39
C PRO A 474 70.08 -51.87 6.02
N ILE A 475 68.80 -52.23 5.99
CA ILE A 475 67.93 -52.10 4.81
C ILE A 475 67.28 -50.72 4.87
N LEU A 476 67.71 -49.84 3.96
CA LEU A 476 67.17 -48.48 3.83
C LEU A 476 65.86 -48.51 3.05
N GLY A 477 64.81 -47.88 3.59
CA GLY A 477 63.45 -47.92 3.05
C GLY A 477 62.60 -49.07 3.62
N GLU A 478 61.53 -49.44 2.91
CA GLU A 478 60.65 -50.54 3.32
C GLU A 478 61.24 -51.91 2.98
N VAL A 479 61.00 -52.89 3.87
CA VAL A 479 61.43 -54.27 3.65
C VAL A 479 60.46 -54.96 2.69
N VAL A 480 60.96 -55.25 1.49
CA VAL A 480 60.28 -56.11 0.51
C VAL A 480 60.33 -57.56 1.02
N PRO A 481 59.20 -58.31 0.99
CA PRO A 481 59.17 -59.71 1.43
C PRO A 481 60.01 -60.62 0.54
N TYR A 482 60.57 -61.69 1.11
CA TYR A 482 61.43 -62.60 0.37
C TYR A 482 60.63 -63.65 -0.42
N GLU A 483 60.85 -63.70 -1.74
CA GLU A 483 60.31 -64.75 -2.62
C GLU A 483 61.42 -65.74 -3.04
N PRO A 484 61.25 -67.05 -2.81
CA PRO A 484 62.30 -68.05 -3.09
C PRO A 484 62.36 -68.42 -4.58
N THR A 485 63.34 -67.88 -5.30
CA THR A 485 63.57 -68.18 -6.73
C THR A 485 64.18 -69.57 -6.92
N SER A 486 63.54 -70.43 -7.71
CA SER A 486 64.08 -71.75 -8.06
C SER A 486 65.21 -71.65 -9.10
N VAL A 487 66.37 -72.24 -8.80
CA VAL A 487 67.60 -72.04 -9.58
C VAL A 487 67.71 -73.03 -10.74
N GLY A 488 67.69 -72.51 -11.97
CA GLY A 488 68.17 -73.19 -13.18
C GLY A 488 69.59 -72.74 -13.57
N PRO A 489 70.35 -73.53 -14.36
CA PRO A 489 71.72 -73.20 -14.73
C PRO A 489 71.81 -72.00 -15.69
N ALA A 490 72.80 -71.13 -15.47
CA ALA A 490 72.96 -69.87 -16.20
C ALA A 490 73.66 -70.01 -17.56
N THR A 491 73.34 -69.09 -18.47
CA THR A 491 74.14 -68.76 -19.66
C THR A 491 74.35 -67.24 -19.73
N VAL A 492 75.45 -66.81 -20.35
CA VAL A 492 75.89 -65.40 -20.38
C VAL A 492 76.11 -64.95 -21.83
N SER A 493 75.48 -63.85 -22.24
CA SER A 493 75.77 -63.15 -23.50
C SER A 493 75.12 -61.76 -23.55
N GLY A 494 75.74 -60.82 -24.29
CA GLY A 494 75.04 -59.68 -24.90
C GLY A 494 75.14 -58.30 -24.22
N SER A 495 75.94 -57.43 -24.83
CA SER A 495 75.81 -55.96 -24.84
C SER A 495 75.74 -55.51 -26.32
N PRO A 496 75.63 -54.21 -26.72
CA PRO A 496 75.42 -52.95 -25.98
C PRO A 496 74.25 -52.11 -26.60
N GLU A 497 74.37 -50.75 -26.61
CA GLU A 497 73.59 -49.75 -27.43
C GLU A 497 72.10 -49.50 -27.08
N GLU A 498 71.46 -48.36 -27.40
CA GLU A 498 71.85 -46.92 -27.43
C GLU A 498 70.55 -46.04 -27.42
N GLY A 499 70.63 -44.70 -27.31
CA GLY A 499 69.50 -43.76 -27.55
C GLY A 499 69.28 -42.68 -26.45
N LEU A 500 69.80 -41.44 -26.49
CA LEU A 500 69.71 -40.28 -27.43
C LEU A 500 68.50 -39.34 -27.25
N PHE A 501 68.74 -38.12 -26.72
CA PHE A 501 68.07 -36.81 -27.01
C PHE A 501 66.54 -36.66 -26.73
N SER A 502 65.87 -35.49 -26.62
CA SER A 502 66.11 -34.04 -26.32
C SER A 502 64.70 -33.41 -25.98
N SER A 503 64.37 -32.17 -25.60
CA SER A 503 64.94 -30.78 -25.52
C SER A 503 64.20 -30.02 -24.37
N GLY A 504 64.43 -28.77 -23.98
CA GLY A 504 65.43 -27.75 -24.34
C GLY A 504 64.89 -26.30 -24.47
N ASP A 505 64.85 -25.56 -23.35
CA ASP A 505 65.12 -24.09 -23.21
C ASP A 505 64.22 -23.04 -23.96
N PRO A 506 64.46 -21.70 -23.91
CA PRO A 506 64.79 -20.77 -22.80
C PRO A 506 63.88 -19.49 -22.67
N GLY A 507 64.10 -18.66 -21.63
CA GLY A 507 63.76 -17.21 -21.62
C GLY A 507 63.61 -16.59 -20.20
N MET A 508 64.50 -15.72 -19.65
CA MET A 508 64.91 -14.34 -20.02
C MET A 508 63.78 -13.30 -19.81
N MET A 509 63.90 -12.16 -19.11
CA MET A 509 64.92 -11.39 -18.33
C MET A 509 64.13 -10.44 -17.36
N PHE A 510 64.59 -9.65 -16.38
CA PHE A 510 65.88 -9.16 -15.81
C PHE A 510 65.78 -9.26 -14.23
N GLY A 511 66.58 -8.70 -13.30
CA GLY A 511 67.70 -7.73 -13.27
C GLY A 511 67.28 -6.31 -12.80
N GLY A 512 67.87 -5.66 -11.77
CA GLY A 512 68.89 -6.12 -10.80
C GLY A 512 69.43 -5.00 -9.87
N GLY A 513 70.16 -5.39 -8.81
CA GLY A 513 70.89 -4.52 -7.86
C GLY A 513 70.04 -3.84 -6.75
N ASP A 514 70.58 -3.44 -5.60
CA ASP A 514 71.84 -3.79 -4.89
C ASP A 514 71.75 -3.19 -3.44
N MET A 515 72.57 -3.46 -2.42
CA MET A 515 73.77 -4.30 -2.21
C MET A 515 73.92 -4.60 -0.68
N GLY A 516 74.76 -5.56 -0.28
CA GLY A 516 75.48 -5.50 1.02
C GLY A 516 75.46 -6.74 1.93
N MET A 517 76.64 -7.36 2.10
CA MET A 517 77.14 -8.21 3.22
C MET A 517 76.17 -9.21 3.91
N GLY A 518 76.43 -10.51 4.00
CA GLY A 518 77.67 -11.27 3.74
C GLY A 518 78.10 -12.06 4.98
N GLY A 519 77.73 -13.33 5.07
CA GLY A 519 78.03 -14.19 6.23
C GLY A 519 77.36 -15.56 6.14
N GLY A 520 77.90 -16.44 5.31
CA GLY A 520 77.29 -17.75 5.04
C GLY A 520 77.66 -18.83 6.06
N ALA A 521 76.69 -19.70 6.36
CA ALA A 521 76.93 -21.01 6.97
C ALA A 521 76.30 -22.08 6.07
N SER A 522 77.13 -22.87 5.39
CA SER A 522 76.68 -23.94 4.49
C SER A 522 76.15 -25.13 5.30
N GLY A 523 74.86 -25.11 5.62
CA GLY A 523 74.19 -26.22 6.27
C GLY A 523 74.20 -27.46 5.38
N VAL A 524 74.93 -28.50 5.80
CA VAL A 524 74.86 -29.82 5.17
C VAL A 524 73.48 -30.39 5.47
N ALA A 525 72.60 -30.40 4.46
CA ALA A 525 71.26 -30.95 4.56
C ALA A 525 71.32 -32.47 4.73
N GLY A 526 71.32 -32.94 5.98
CA GLY A 526 71.13 -34.35 6.29
C GLY A 526 69.74 -34.78 5.85
N GLN A 527 69.65 -35.86 5.07
CA GLN A 527 68.37 -36.44 4.65
C GLN A 527 67.92 -37.43 5.72
N MET A 528 66.67 -37.34 6.19
CA MET A 528 66.14 -38.41 7.05
C MET A 528 65.90 -39.66 6.20
N VAL A 529 66.53 -40.76 6.61
CA VAL A 529 66.42 -42.06 5.96
C VAL A 529 65.88 -43.06 6.98
N LYS A 530 64.93 -43.88 6.54
CA LYS A 530 64.31 -44.92 7.38
C LYS A 530 65.04 -46.24 7.22
N ILE A 531 65.24 -46.96 8.30
CA ILE A 531 65.69 -48.36 8.31
C ILE A 531 64.46 -49.21 8.63
N GLY A 532 63.96 -49.97 7.65
CA GLY A 532 62.84 -50.88 7.84
C GLY A 532 63.26 -52.26 8.37
N GLY A 533 64.54 -52.62 8.23
CA GLY A 533 65.04 -53.94 8.58
C GLY A 533 66.55 -54.09 8.45
N LEU A 534 67.02 -55.32 8.60
CA LEU A 534 68.43 -55.71 8.56
C LEU A 534 68.59 -56.95 7.66
N ASP A 535 69.66 -56.97 6.86
CA ASP A 535 70.20 -58.20 6.31
C ASP A 535 71.35 -58.67 7.21
N ILE A 536 71.24 -59.91 7.70
CA ILE A 536 72.16 -60.53 8.65
C ILE A 536 72.82 -61.74 7.99
N GLU A 537 74.15 -61.73 7.95
CA GLU A 537 74.99 -62.79 7.43
C GLU A 537 75.76 -63.45 8.58
N GLY A 538 75.95 -64.77 8.51
CA GLY A 538 76.66 -65.49 9.55
C GLY A 538 77.05 -66.92 9.19
N MET A 539 77.67 -67.57 10.16
CA MET A 539 78.11 -68.96 10.11
C MET A 539 77.63 -69.69 11.36
N TYR A 540 77.41 -71.00 11.27
CA TYR A 540 77.00 -71.83 12.39
C TYR A 540 77.65 -73.21 12.35
N VAL A 541 77.69 -73.88 13.49
CA VAL A 541 78.16 -75.27 13.64
C VAL A 541 77.04 -76.11 14.22
N VAL A 542 76.81 -77.31 13.67
CA VAL A 542 75.82 -78.26 14.21
C VAL A 542 76.47 -79.17 15.26
N PRO A 543 76.12 -79.04 16.56
CA PRO A 543 76.63 -79.95 17.60
C PRO A 543 76.03 -81.36 17.43
N ASN A 544 76.84 -82.41 17.65
CA ASN A 544 76.44 -83.81 17.47
C ASN A 544 75.44 -84.36 18.52
N ARG A 545 74.82 -83.49 19.34
CA ARG A 545 73.69 -83.78 20.23
C ARG A 545 72.76 -82.57 20.25
N GLY A 546 71.45 -82.81 20.14
CA GLY A 546 70.44 -81.76 19.88
C GLY A 546 70.07 -80.90 21.09
N ALA A 547 70.97 -80.01 21.51
CA ALA A 547 70.67 -78.87 22.36
C ALA A 547 71.68 -77.75 22.08
N ALA A 548 71.26 -76.70 21.36
CA ALA A 548 72.07 -75.50 21.16
C ALA A 548 72.05 -74.63 22.42
N GLY A 549 73.21 -74.09 22.81
CA GLY A 549 73.32 -73.15 23.92
C GLY A 549 72.68 -71.79 23.60
N PHE A 550 72.29 -71.05 24.64
CA PHE A 550 71.88 -69.65 24.53
C PHE A 550 72.46 -68.82 25.66
N THR A 551 72.90 -67.61 25.33
CA THR A 551 73.38 -66.61 26.27
C THR A 551 72.22 -66.06 27.11
N GLU A 552 72.09 -66.49 28.37
CA GLU A 552 71.05 -65.98 29.29
C GLU A 552 71.33 -64.53 29.71
N MET A 553 70.59 -63.58 29.12
CA MET A 553 70.49 -62.20 29.60
C MET A 553 69.03 -61.80 29.86
N PRO A 554 68.75 -61.00 30.91
CA PRO A 554 67.42 -60.51 31.19
C PRO A 554 66.93 -59.54 30.11
N GLU A 555 65.62 -59.50 29.89
CA GLU A 555 64.97 -58.59 28.94
C GLU A 555 65.14 -57.13 29.40
N GLN A 556 65.61 -56.25 28.49
CA GLN A 556 65.80 -54.84 28.80
C GLN A 556 64.49 -54.07 28.62
N VAL A 557 64.23 -53.11 29.52
CA VAL A 557 63.07 -52.21 29.43
C VAL A 557 63.36 -51.16 28.36
N PHE A 558 62.64 -51.21 27.24
CA PHE A 558 62.80 -50.26 26.15
C PHE A 558 62.28 -48.86 26.55
N PRO A 559 63.02 -47.77 26.27
CA PRO A 559 62.62 -46.40 26.62
C PRO A 559 61.62 -45.78 25.64
N PHE A 560 61.08 -46.57 24.71
CA PHE A 560 60.07 -46.19 23.73
C PHE A 560 58.98 -47.27 23.66
N SER A 561 57.78 -46.89 23.22
CA SER A 561 56.64 -47.80 23.13
C SER A 561 56.86 -48.87 22.07
N VAL A 562 57.22 -50.08 22.48
CA VAL A 562 57.27 -51.26 21.61
C VAL A 562 55.92 -51.99 21.68
N PRO A 563 55.29 -52.34 20.54
CA PRO A 563 54.07 -53.15 20.54
C PRO A 563 54.23 -54.49 21.27
N HIS A 564 53.12 -55.04 21.75
CA HIS A 564 53.05 -56.45 22.12
C HIS A 564 52.73 -57.26 20.84
N PRO A 565 53.53 -58.27 20.45
CA PRO A 565 53.19 -59.11 19.32
C PRO A 565 51.92 -59.90 19.63
N GLU A 566 50.96 -59.87 18.71
CA GLU A 566 49.71 -60.64 18.82
C GLU A 566 50.00 -62.15 18.70
N ALA A 567 49.28 -62.96 19.46
CA ALA A 567 49.49 -64.41 19.45
C ALA A 567 49.08 -65.01 18.08
N PRO A 568 49.89 -65.91 17.48
CA PRO A 568 49.62 -66.42 16.14
C PRO A 568 48.31 -67.22 16.10
N PRO A 569 47.51 -67.10 15.03
CA PRO A 569 46.22 -67.78 14.91
C PRO A 569 46.40 -69.30 14.80
N ALA A 570 45.56 -70.04 15.52
CA ALA A 570 45.61 -71.50 15.57
C ALA A 570 44.90 -72.15 14.36
N GLU A 571 45.62 -72.39 13.27
CA GLU A 571 45.11 -73.21 12.17
C GLU A 571 45.11 -74.71 12.52
N GLN A 572 43.93 -75.33 12.43
CA GLN A 572 43.80 -76.78 12.38
C GLN A 572 43.69 -77.25 10.92
N SER A 573 44.77 -77.78 10.37
CA SER A 573 44.69 -78.76 9.28
C SER A 573 45.58 -79.96 9.65
N GLY A 574 45.08 -81.17 9.40
CA GLY A 574 45.71 -82.40 9.88
C GLY A 574 46.72 -83.01 8.91
N GLN A 575 47.37 -84.08 9.37
CA GLN A 575 48.19 -85.01 8.58
C GLN A 575 49.60 -84.55 8.16
N ALA A 576 50.44 -84.21 9.13
CA ALA A 576 51.80 -84.79 9.19
C ALA A 576 52.37 -84.78 10.62
N ALA A 577 52.23 -85.90 11.34
CA ALA A 577 53.04 -86.13 12.54
C ALA A 577 54.43 -86.60 12.11
N GLN A 578 55.29 -85.69 11.67
CA GLN A 578 56.67 -85.98 11.32
C GLN A 578 57.65 -85.40 12.35
N GLN A 579 58.46 -86.31 12.88
CA GLN A 579 59.40 -86.20 13.99
C GLN A 579 60.18 -84.88 14.09
N LEU A 580 60.56 -84.50 15.33
CA LEU A 580 61.66 -83.55 15.56
C LEU A 580 62.96 -84.10 14.95
N GLY A 581 63.23 -83.74 13.69
CA GLY A 581 64.59 -83.64 13.18
C GLY A 581 65.27 -82.43 13.84
N ALA A 582 66.57 -82.52 14.08
CA ALA A 582 67.30 -81.47 14.82
C ALA A 582 67.28 -80.14 14.06
N SER A 583 66.53 -79.15 14.57
CA SER A 583 66.56 -77.77 14.08
C SER A 583 67.98 -77.23 14.14
N SER A 584 68.50 -76.79 13.00
CA SER A 584 69.83 -76.18 12.91
C SER A 584 69.84 -74.78 13.56
N PRO A 585 70.98 -74.32 14.11
CA PRO A 585 71.04 -73.09 14.92
C PRO A 585 70.46 -71.85 14.25
N GLU A 586 70.61 -71.70 12.94
CA GLU A 586 70.09 -70.58 12.15
C GLU A 586 68.56 -70.57 12.02
N ILE A 587 67.91 -71.75 12.05
CA ILE A 587 66.45 -71.86 12.10
C ILE A 587 65.96 -71.47 13.50
N LEU A 588 66.62 -71.98 14.54
CA LEU A 588 66.28 -71.70 15.93
C LEU A 588 66.50 -70.21 16.30
N PHE A 589 67.50 -69.56 15.68
CA PHE A 589 67.70 -68.12 15.75
C PHE A 589 66.57 -67.35 15.06
N LEU A 590 66.14 -67.77 13.87
CA LEU A 590 65.04 -67.15 13.13
C LEU A 590 63.71 -67.22 13.89
N GLU A 591 63.42 -68.35 14.54
CA GLU A 591 62.25 -68.52 15.42
C GLU A 591 62.30 -67.55 16.62
N ARG A 592 63.47 -67.40 17.26
CA ARG A 592 63.65 -66.45 18.37
C ARG A 592 63.58 -64.98 17.95
N LEU A 593 64.04 -64.64 16.73
CA LEU A 593 63.87 -63.30 16.18
C LEU A 593 62.39 -62.96 16.00
N ARG A 594 61.59 -63.86 15.40
CA ARG A 594 60.13 -63.69 15.24
C ARG A 594 59.35 -63.63 16.57
N ALA A 595 59.97 -64.06 17.68
CA ALA A 595 59.39 -64.01 19.03
C ALA A 595 59.84 -62.78 19.85
N SER A 596 60.80 -61.98 19.36
CA SER A 596 61.23 -60.75 20.04
C SER A 596 60.41 -59.55 19.60
N ARG A 597 60.12 -58.64 20.53
CA ARG A 597 59.29 -57.45 20.30
C ARG A 597 59.91 -56.44 19.32
N LEU A 598 61.20 -56.57 19.01
CA LEU A 598 61.90 -55.63 18.11
C LEU A 598 61.78 -56.02 16.63
N PHE A 599 61.51 -57.29 16.33
CA PHE A 599 61.55 -57.85 14.98
C PHE A 599 60.22 -58.47 14.58
N SER A 600 59.86 -58.40 13.30
CA SER A 600 58.51 -58.79 12.90
C SER A 600 58.32 -60.29 12.87
N SER A 601 57.15 -60.73 13.37
CA SER A 601 56.75 -62.13 13.44
C SER A 601 56.37 -62.72 12.07
N ASP A 602 56.09 -61.88 11.06
CA ASP A 602 55.73 -62.29 9.71
C ASP A 602 56.83 -63.13 9.05
N VAL A 603 56.46 -64.37 8.70
CA VAL A 603 57.29 -65.39 8.06
C VAL A 603 57.93 -64.90 6.76
N LYS A 604 57.29 -63.98 6.02
CA LYS A 604 57.80 -63.42 4.75
C LYS A 604 58.75 -62.23 4.94
N MET A 605 58.69 -61.57 6.09
CA MET A 605 59.46 -60.35 6.41
C MET A 605 60.67 -60.63 7.31
N THR A 606 60.61 -61.72 8.07
CA THR A 606 61.72 -62.30 8.84
C THR A 606 61.98 -63.70 8.31
N ALA A 607 62.90 -63.84 7.35
CA ALA A 607 63.10 -65.03 6.52
C ALA A 607 64.57 -65.36 6.25
N LEU A 608 64.87 -66.66 6.11
CA LEU A 608 66.16 -67.16 5.64
C LEU A 608 66.24 -66.98 4.11
N LYS A 609 67.16 -66.12 3.64
CA LYS A 609 67.38 -65.87 2.20
C LYS A 609 68.19 -66.98 1.55
N LEU A 610 69.39 -67.22 2.09
CA LEU A 610 70.38 -68.14 1.51
C LEU A 610 70.93 -69.08 2.57
N PHE A 611 71.14 -70.33 2.19
CA PHE A 611 71.77 -71.38 2.97
C PHE A 611 72.84 -72.07 2.13
N LYS A 612 74.05 -72.26 2.67
CA LYS A 612 75.12 -72.99 2.00
C LYS A 612 75.94 -73.80 3.00
N GLN A 613 75.84 -75.12 2.93
CA GLN A 613 76.78 -76.02 3.63
C GLN A 613 78.20 -75.81 3.08
N ASN A 614 79.19 -75.89 3.97
CA ASN A 614 80.59 -75.83 3.59
C ASN A 614 81.02 -77.19 3.01
N PRO A 615 81.50 -77.27 1.75
CA PRO A 615 81.87 -78.55 1.12
C PRO A 615 82.99 -79.29 1.87
N ASP A 616 83.86 -78.56 2.57
CA ASP A 616 85.00 -79.13 3.30
C ASP A 616 84.65 -79.60 4.72
N PHE A 617 83.50 -79.15 5.28
CA PHE A 617 83.14 -79.40 6.69
C PHE A 617 81.64 -79.72 6.86
N LYS A 618 81.31 -81.00 6.99
CA LYS A 618 79.93 -81.53 7.04
C LYS A 618 78.99 -80.94 8.11
N ASN A 619 79.54 -80.38 9.19
CA ASN A 619 78.77 -79.81 10.30
C ASN A 619 78.75 -78.27 10.30
N VAL A 620 79.23 -77.61 9.24
CA VAL A 620 79.36 -76.14 9.18
C VAL A 620 78.59 -75.58 7.98
N GLY A 621 77.87 -74.48 8.18
CA GLY A 621 77.17 -73.78 7.11
C GLY A 621 77.21 -72.27 7.27
N ASN A 622 76.97 -71.59 6.15
CA ASN A 622 76.82 -70.14 6.06
C ASN A 622 75.35 -69.82 5.77
N PHE A 623 74.85 -68.73 6.37
CA PHE A 623 73.50 -68.24 6.13
C PHE A 623 73.46 -66.75 5.82
N THR A 624 72.39 -66.35 5.13
CA THR A 624 71.94 -64.97 5.00
C THR A 624 70.45 -64.95 5.32
N MET A 625 70.02 -64.07 6.23
CA MET A 625 68.61 -63.86 6.58
C MET A 625 68.26 -62.38 6.51
N GLN A 626 67.00 -62.10 6.19
CA GLN A 626 66.39 -60.79 6.19
C GLN A 626 65.45 -60.68 7.39
N VAL A 627 65.50 -59.57 8.12
CA VAL A 627 64.71 -59.36 9.33
C VAL A 627 64.11 -57.95 9.30
N LYS A 628 62.78 -57.85 9.38
CA LYS A 628 62.07 -56.56 9.47
C LYS A 628 61.97 -56.09 10.92
N LEU A 629 62.07 -54.79 11.16
CA LEU A 629 61.81 -54.17 12.46
C LEU A 629 60.31 -53.83 12.61
N GLU A 630 59.75 -54.04 13.79
CA GLU A 630 58.34 -53.66 14.09
C GLU A 630 58.18 -52.15 14.31
N PHE A 631 59.28 -51.45 14.57
CA PHE A 631 59.34 -50.02 14.87
C PHE A 631 60.20 -49.30 13.82
N GLN A 632 59.76 -48.12 13.36
CA GLN A 632 60.50 -47.36 12.35
C GLN A 632 61.71 -46.66 12.97
N LEU A 633 62.91 -46.99 12.47
CA LEU A 633 64.13 -46.27 12.82
C LEU A 633 64.40 -45.17 11.79
N GLU A 634 64.30 -43.92 12.23
CA GLU A 634 64.66 -42.75 11.43
C GLU A 634 66.02 -42.21 11.88
N PHE A 635 66.92 -41.97 10.94
CA PHE A 635 68.21 -41.33 11.22
C PHE A 635 68.54 -40.28 10.14
N MET A 636 69.30 -39.25 10.54
CA MET A 636 69.81 -38.25 9.61
C MET A 636 71.03 -38.81 8.89
N GLN A 637 70.88 -39.23 7.63
CA GLN A 637 72.01 -39.54 6.77
C GLN A 637 72.64 -38.22 6.30
N TYR A 638 73.72 -37.82 6.95
CA TYR A 638 74.64 -36.83 6.41
C TYR A 638 75.44 -37.48 5.28
N GLY A 639 75.43 -36.88 4.09
CA GLY A 639 76.16 -37.40 2.94
C GLY A 639 77.67 -37.46 3.21
N SER A 640 78.25 -38.66 3.15
CA SER A 640 79.69 -38.86 3.10
C SER A 640 80.26 -38.29 1.80
N ARG A 641 81.47 -37.72 1.88
CA ARG A 641 82.34 -37.52 0.71
C ARG A 641 82.91 -38.85 0.22
#